data_AF-A0A357LNU5-F1
#
_entry.id   AF-A0A357LNU5-F1
#
_cell.length_a   1.000
_cell.length_b   1.000
_cell.length_c   1.000
_cell.angle_alpha   90.00
_cell.angle_beta   90.00
_cell.angle_gamma   90.00
#
_symmetry.space_group_name_H-M   'P 1'
#
loop_
_entity.id
_entity.type
_entity.pdbx_description
1 polymer ?
#
loop_
_entity_poly.entity_id
_entity_poly.type
_entity_poly.pdbx_seq_one_letter_code
_entity_poly.pdbx_strand_id
1 'polypeptide(L)'
;MNTARKLFYYNGGFLRQKRVRRILSLAGYELTLGLPDRGDMVAVWGQSPNQYRGQWIAKKRKAGLLRVEDAFLRSVQPGRAGDPPLGLILDRSGCHFDASYPCDLENILRHDPLKDTDLLCCAEQTIMRIRDNHISKYNAFETTQSPPAPGYVLVIDQTFGDAALRASGAGKAEFKAMLAAARREHPDANIIIKSHAETILGHRRGYFSAADATDTIRLLATPISPWQLFDGAIAVYTMSSQMGFEAILAGHTPHVFGQPFYAGWGLSKDRKPITGRTRILSRAQLFAAAMILYPIWYDPYRDRLCALEDVLDTLEAQSRAWRDDHRGWVACGMRLWKRPHLQSIFGRSKRIIFQNNLAKARHTSTRHQRNLMVWASGHQDLAFPATRIEDGFLRSRGLGATLTPPLSLVADRLGIYYDPRAPSQLEQMIGDTVTLRPDQKARAERLRQQVIGAGLTKYNAGQTAAEITGTRRILVPGQVEDDASILTAAGDIKTNLALLTAVRRANPDAIILYKPHPDVEARLRLGAVPDRDTAASADRVLTNTDPGTLLTQIDEVWTMTSLLGFEALLRNKRVVTYGAPFYAGWGLTHDLGRPPTRRVARPDLLGLLYATLIAYPRYFDPVTRLPCPVEVVVDRLNESAPARHSPINRALSKLQGLCASRAAFWR
;
A
#
# COMPACT_ATOMS: atom_id res chain seq x y z
N MET A 1 27.80 19.25 -14.42
CA MET A 1 27.66 19.05 -12.96
C MET A 1 26.89 20.25 -12.41
N ASN A 2 25.63 20.06 -11.99
CA ASN A 2 24.85 21.14 -11.40
C ASN A 2 25.32 21.30 -9.94
N THR A 3 26.02 22.38 -9.62
CA THR A 3 26.51 22.63 -8.26
C THR A 3 25.32 22.77 -7.30
N ALA A 4 25.31 21.99 -6.22
CA ALA A 4 24.26 22.06 -5.22
C ALA A 4 24.16 23.49 -4.65
N ARG A 5 22.94 23.99 -4.50
CA ARG A 5 22.72 25.37 -4.01
C ARG A 5 22.81 25.38 -2.49
N LYS A 6 23.66 26.24 -1.94
CA LYS A 6 23.76 26.42 -0.48
C LYS A 6 22.45 26.93 0.09
N LEU A 7 21.97 26.24 1.12
CA LEU A 7 20.72 26.52 1.80
C LEU A 7 20.97 26.64 3.31
N PHE A 8 21.07 27.88 3.77
CA PHE A 8 21.36 28.19 5.17
C PHE A 8 20.12 28.01 6.04
N TYR A 9 20.27 27.47 7.24
CA TYR A 9 19.14 27.28 8.15
C TYR A 9 19.48 27.72 9.57
N TYR A 10 18.46 28.21 10.28
CA TYR A 10 18.59 28.77 11.64
C TYR A 10 17.60 28.15 12.64
N ASN A 11 17.05 26.98 12.30
CA ASN A 11 16.15 26.20 13.13
C ASN A 11 16.66 24.75 13.22
N GLY A 12 16.78 24.22 14.44
CA GLY A 12 17.23 22.86 14.70
C GLY A 12 16.35 21.75 14.10
N GLY A 13 15.13 22.07 13.67
CA GLY A 13 14.28 21.14 12.92
C GLY A 13 14.94 20.63 11.64
N PHE A 14 15.61 21.50 10.88
CA PHE A 14 16.34 21.12 9.67
C PHE A 14 17.57 20.25 9.96
N LEU A 15 18.12 20.30 11.18
CA LEU A 15 19.23 19.43 11.58
C LEU A 15 18.73 18.02 11.96
N ARG A 16 17.62 17.94 12.70
CA ARG A 16 17.12 16.71 13.33
C ARG A 16 16.26 15.85 12.40
N GLN A 17 15.52 16.46 11.46
CA GLN A 17 14.60 15.73 10.58
C GLN A 17 15.34 15.10 9.38
N LYS A 18 15.82 13.87 9.56
CA LYS A 18 16.60 13.14 8.55
C LYS A 18 15.93 13.09 7.17
N ARG A 19 14.62 12.83 7.10
CA ARG A 19 13.91 12.75 5.82
C ARG A 19 13.79 14.10 5.12
N VAL A 20 13.47 15.17 5.86
CA VAL A 20 13.43 16.54 5.30
C VAL A 20 14.78 16.91 4.68
N ARG A 21 15.88 16.65 5.39
CA ARG A 21 17.24 16.89 4.89
C ARG A 21 17.51 16.13 3.60
N ARG A 22 17.09 14.86 3.55
CA ARG A 22 17.31 14.02 2.37
C ARG A 22 16.53 14.51 1.16
N ILE A 23 15.27 14.90 1.34
CA ILE A 23 14.44 15.47 0.26
C ILE A 23 15.06 16.77 -0.26
N LEU A 24 15.50 17.67 0.63
CA LEU A 24 16.16 18.92 0.23
C LEU A 24 17.45 18.66 -0.55
N SER A 25 18.27 17.71 -0.10
CA SER A 25 19.49 17.29 -0.80
C SER A 25 19.20 16.76 -2.20
N LEU A 26 18.20 15.90 -2.34
CA LEU A 26 17.79 15.37 -3.65
C LEU A 26 17.17 16.45 -4.56
N ALA A 27 16.54 17.46 -3.97
CA ALA A 27 16.05 18.65 -4.68
C ALA A 27 17.17 19.66 -5.03
N GLY A 28 18.44 19.31 -4.82
CA GLY A 28 19.60 20.12 -5.19
C GLY A 28 20.00 21.19 -4.17
N TYR A 29 19.53 21.08 -2.92
CA TYR A 29 19.87 22.00 -1.84
C TYR A 29 20.84 21.37 -0.84
N GLU A 30 21.97 22.04 -0.61
CA GLU A 30 22.93 21.67 0.42
C GLU A 30 22.64 22.45 1.70
N LEU A 31 22.22 21.76 2.77
CA LEU A 31 21.96 22.41 4.04
C LEU A 31 23.26 22.83 4.74
N THR A 32 23.44 24.14 4.94
CA THR A 32 24.69 24.73 5.42
C THR A 32 24.46 25.56 6.68
N LEU A 33 25.44 25.55 7.59
CA LEU A 33 25.50 26.49 8.72
C LEU A 33 26.43 27.65 8.38
N GLY A 34 26.15 28.83 8.92
CA GLY A 34 26.98 30.02 8.71
C GLY A 34 26.15 31.23 8.29
N LEU A 35 26.74 32.09 7.47
CA LEU A 35 26.12 33.29 6.94
C LEU A 35 26.01 33.19 5.42
N PRO A 36 24.84 33.46 4.81
CA PRO A 36 24.66 33.41 3.37
C PRO A 36 25.30 34.61 2.67
N ASP A 37 25.81 34.38 1.46
CA ASP A 37 26.25 35.41 0.53
C ASP A 37 25.12 35.84 -0.42
N ARG A 38 25.38 36.88 -1.23
CA ARG A 38 24.44 37.37 -2.25
C ARG A 38 24.32 36.33 -3.37
N GLY A 39 23.23 35.58 -3.38
CA GLY A 39 22.97 34.48 -4.33
C GLY A 39 22.63 33.16 -3.64
N ASP A 40 22.97 33.03 -2.36
CA ASP A 40 22.56 31.90 -1.53
C ASP A 40 21.09 32.01 -1.10
N MET A 41 20.57 30.94 -0.48
CA MET A 41 19.22 30.90 0.07
C MET A 41 19.20 30.59 1.55
N VAL A 42 18.18 31.06 2.25
CA VAL A 42 17.89 30.72 3.65
C VAL A 42 16.59 29.91 3.72
N ALA A 43 16.63 28.74 4.34
CA ALA A 43 15.48 27.91 4.63
C ALA A 43 14.75 28.37 5.89
N VAL A 44 13.42 28.48 5.78
CA VAL A 44 12.50 28.64 6.91
C VAL A 44 11.38 27.61 6.81
N TRP A 45 10.88 27.14 7.96
CA TRP A 45 9.71 26.26 7.99
C TRP A 45 8.44 27.12 7.98
N GLY A 46 7.76 27.14 6.84
CA GLY A 46 6.66 28.04 6.46
C GLY A 46 6.59 29.31 7.29
N GLN A 47 5.50 29.48 8.05
CA GLN A 47 5.32 30.60 8.99
C GLN A 47 5.43 30.19 10.47
N SER A 48 6.41 29.34 10.78
CA SER A 48 6.67 28.92 12.16
C SER A 48 7.10 30.09 13.05
N PRO A 49 6.88 30.05 14.39
CA PRO A 49 7.30 31.11 15.29
C PRO A 49 8.81 31.42 15.26
N ASN A 50 9.63 30.47 14.81
CA ASN A 50 11.08 30.60 14.72
C ASN A 50 11.56 31.14 13.36
N GLN A 51 10.66 31.42 12.41
CA GLN A 51 11.03 31.86 11.06
C GLN A 51 11.74 33.23 11.05
N TYR A 52 11.45 34.10 12.02
CA TYR A 52 11.89 35.49 12.03
C TYR A 52 13.41 35.63 11.94
N ARG A 53 14.16 34.73 12.59
CA ARG A 53 15.63 34.71 12.51
C ARG A 53 16.11 34.46 11.08
N GLY A 54 15.55 33.45 10.40
CA GLY A 54 15.91 33.14 9.02
C GLY A 54 15.53 34.27 8.05
N GLN A 55 14.33 34.83 8.20
CA GLN A 55 13.88 35.98 7.39
C GLN A 55 14.75 37.21 7.60
N TRP A 56 15.09 37.52 8.84
CA TRP A 56 15.96 38.64 9.17
C TRP A 56 17.35 38.48 8.55
N ILE A 57 17.94 37.27 8.63
CA ILE A 57 19.24 37.00 8.01
C ILE A 57 19.15 37.11 6.48
N ALA A 58 18.14 36.51 5.86
CA ALA A 58 17.93 36.59 4.41
C ALA A 58 17.86 38.06 3.95
N LYS A 59 17.05 38.88 4.64
CA LYS A 59 16.94 40.31 4.36
C LYS A 59 18.25 41.06 4.57
N LYS A 60 18.91 40.87 5.72
CA LYS A 60 20.17 41.56 6.05
C LYS A 60 21.30 41.24 5.07
N ARG A 61 21.33 40.01 4.57
CA ARG A 61 22.36 39.51 3.65
C ARG A 61 21.99 39.59 2.17
N LYS A 62 20.78 40.06 1.85
CA LYS A 62 20.23 40.07 0.48
C LYS A 62 20.27 38.67 -0.17
N ALA A 63 20.02 37.64 0.64
CA ALA A 63 19.93 36.26 0.22
C ALA A 63 18.46 35.88 -0.10
N GLY A 64 18.27 34.87 -0.94
CA GLY A 64 16.95 34.33 -1.25
C GLY A 64 16.32 33.64 -0.03
N LEU A 65 15.00 33.46 -0.05
CA LEU A 65 14.28 32.74 1.00
C LEU A 65 13.58 31.52 0.41
N LEU A 66 13.72 30.36 1.05
CA LEU A 66 13.00 29.15 0.73
C LEU A 66 12.10 28.77 1.91
N ARG A 67 10.79 28.71 1.67
CA ARG A 67 9.80 28.27 2.64
C ARG A 67 9.54 26.79 2.42
N VAL A 68 9.87 25.99 3.43
CA VAL A 68 9.66 24.54 3.43
C VAL A 68 8.43 24.23 4.25
N GLU A 69 7.51 23.45 3.69
CA GLU A 69 6.33 22.92 4.39
C GLU A 69 6.10 21.45 4.07
N ASP A 70 5.31 20.79 4.91
CA ASP A 70 4.77 19.46 4.58
C ASP A 70 3.90 19.55 3.33
N ALA A 71 4.07 18.61 2.39
CA ALA A 71 3.17 18.47 1.25
C ALA A 71 1.74 18.09 1.68
N PHE A 72 0.80 18.24 0.75
CA PHE A 72 -0.62 17.99 1.00
C PHE A 72 -0.91 16.51 1.35
N LEU A 73 -0.17 15.56 0.80
CA LEU A 73 -0.11 14.19 1.33
C LEU A 73 1.16 14.04 2.14
N ARG A 74 1.05 13.57 3.39
CA ARG A 74 2.20 13.57 4.28
C ARG A 74 2.62 12.18 4.72
N SER A 75 1.73 11.45 5.40
CA SER A 75 2.07 10.22 6.11
C SER A 75 0.83 9.51 6.66
N VAL A 76 1.01 8.39 7.38
CA VAL A 76 -0.09 7.75 8.09
C VAL A 76 -0.50 8.56 9.31
N GLN A 77 0.41 8.83 10.23
CA GLN A 77 0.16 9.65 11.41
C GLN A 77 0.70 11.07 11.25
N PRO A 78 0.24 12.05 12.05
CA PRO A 78 0.80 13.40 12.05
C PRO A 78 2.30 13.43 12.39
N GLY A 79 2.99 14.49 11.96
CA GLY A 79 4.44 14.62 12.19
C GLY A 79 4.85 14.62 13.65
N ARG A 80 3.98 15.13 14.53
CA ARG A 80 4.19 15.10 15.99
C ARG A 80 4.08 13.71 16.59
N ALA A 81 3.50 12.75 15.88
CA ALA A 81 3.50 11.34 16.25
C ALA A 81 4.76 10.60 15.76
N GLY A 82 5.67 11.28 15.05
CA GLY A 82 6.97 10.74 14.64
C GLY A 82 7.06 10.26 13.19
N ASP A 83 5.94 10.22 12.47
CA ASP A 83 5.93 9.83 11.07
C ASP A 83 6.65 10.88 10.19
N PRO A 84 7.60 10.47 9.34
CA PRO A 84 8.31 11.38 8.44
C PRO A 84 7.47 11.69 7.17
N PRO A 85 7.65 12.87 6.54
CA PRO A 85 6.86 13.25 5.37
C PRO A 85 7.28 12.50 4.09
N LEU A 86 6.34 12.27 3.18
CA LEU A 86 6.56 11.68 1.84
C LEU A 86 6.68 12.73 0.73
N GLY A 87 6.58 14.01 1.07
CA GLY A 87 6.80 15.12 0.15
C GLY A 87 6.96 16.43 0.89
N LEU A 88 7.54 17.42 0.22
CA LEU A 88 7.70 18.77 0.71
C LEU A 88 7.20 19.78 -0.32
N ILE A 89 6.66 20.88 0.19
CA ILE A 89 6.47 22.10 -0.58
C ILE A 89 7.72 22.96 -0.40
N LEU A 90 8.36 23.35 -1.50
CA LEU A 90 9.55 24.20 -1.52
C LEU A 90 9.23 25.51 -2.24
N ASP A 91 8.67 26.47 -1.52
CA ASP A 91 8.17 27.72 -2.11
C ASP A 91 9.17 28.87 -1.95
N ARG A 92 9.45 29.57 -3.05
CA ARG A 92 10.39 30.69 -3.11
C ARG A 92 9.70 32.05 -3.00
N SER A 93 8.41 32.12 -3.31
CA SER A 93 7.63 33.36 -3.34
C SER A 93 6.90 33.61 -2.01
N GLY A 94 6.14 32.64 -1.51
CA GLY A 94 5.23 32.80 -0.37
C GLY A 94 4.87 31.48 0.32
N CYS A 95 3.91 31.50 1.24
CA CYS A 95 3.31 30.25 1.73
C CYS A 95 1.96 30.06 1.03
N HIS A 96 1.64 28.86 0.56
CA HIS A 96 0.36 28.58 -0.10
C HIS A 96 -0.89 28.97 0.72
N PHE A 97 -0.79 28.95 2.05
CA PHE A 97 -1.88 29.32 2.95
C PHE A 97 -1.97 30.81 3.28
N ASP A 98 -1.05 31.65 2.77
CA ASP A 98 -1.04 33.09 3.01
C ASP A 98 -1.41 33.84 1.73
N ALA A 99 -2.63 34.36 1.68
CA ALA A 99 -3.16 35.11 0.54
C ALA A 99 -2.68 36.57 0.47
N SER A 100 -1.87 37.03 1.43
CA SER A 100 -1.35 38.41 1.43
C SER A 100 -0.40 38.68 0.26
N TYR A 101 0.27 37.63 -0.24
CA TYR A 101 1.20 37.70 -1.37
C TYR A 101 1.10 36.44 -2.22
N PRO A 102 1.23 36.53 -3.56
CA PRO A 102 1.24 35.34 -4.42
C PRO A 102 2.40 34.39 -4.07
N CYS A 103 2.06 33.12 -3.85
CA CYS A 103 3.02 32.03 -3.68
C CYS A 103 3.27 31.32 -5.02
N ASP A 104 4.23 30.39 -5.08
CA ASP A 104 4.54 29.68 -6.33
C ASP A 104 3.33 28.87 -6.83
N LEU A 105 2.55 28.26 -5.93
CA LEU A 105 1.30 27.58 -6.31
C LEU A 105 0.28 28.55 -6.91
N GLU A 106 0.12 29.72 -6.32
CA GLU A 106 -0.80 30.72 -6.84
C GLU A 106 -0.35 31.22 -8.20
N ASN A 107 0.97 31.36 -8.42
CA ASN A 107 1.51 31.71 -9.73
C ASN A 107 1.19 30.63 -10.78
N ILE A 108 1.30 29.34 -10.44
CA ILE A 108 0.87 28.24 -11.33
C ILE A 108 -0.62 28.38 -11.65
N LEU A 109 -1.47 28.53 -10.63
CA LEU A 109 -2.93 28.62 -10.81
C LEU A 109 -3.35 29.87 -11.60
N ARG A 110 -2.63 30.98 -11.47
CA ARG A 110 -2.90 32.22 -12.23
C ARG A 110 -2.45 32.13 -13.67
N HIS A 111 -1.25 31.61 -13.93
CA HIS A 111 -0.56 31.84 -15.20
C HIS A 111 -0.39 30.59 -16.07
N ASP A 112 -0.35 29.40 -15.48
CA ASP A 112 -0.27 28.17 -16.26
C ASP A 112 -1.63 27.91 -16.96
N PRO A 113 -1.65 27.62 -18.28
CA PRO A 113 -2.88 27.30 -18.98
C PRO A 113 -3.64 26.10 -18.38
N LEU A 114 -2.93 25.11 -17.84
CA LEU A 114 -3.46 23.85 -17.31
C LEU A 114 -4.43 23.19 -18.32
N LYS A 115 -3.96 23.01 -19.56
CA LYS A 115 -4.73 22.46 -20.70
C LYS A 115 -4.19 21.13 -21.23
N ASP A 116 -3.07 20.65 -20.70
CA ASP A 116 -2.51 19.36 -21.06
C ASP A 116 -3.52 18.25 -20.72
N THR A 117 -3.97 17.52 -21.73
CA THR A 117 -5.03 16.51 -21.59
C THR A 117 -4.55 15.30 -20.79
N ASP A 118 -3.29 14.90 -20.95
CA ASP A 118 -2.72 13.77 -20.21
C ASP A 118 -2.56 14.12 -18.73
N LEU A 119 -2.12 15.35 -18.43
CA LEU A 119 -2.04 15.86 -17.07
C LEU A 119 -3.41 15.91 -16.38
N LEU A 120 -4.44 16.42 -17.08
CA LEU A 120 -5.79 16.51 -16.52
C LEU A 120 -6.44 15.13 -16.36
N CYS A 121 -6.25 14.21 -17.31
CA CYS A 121 -6.70 12.83 -17.22
C CYS A 121 -6.02 12.12 -16.04
N CYS A 122 -4.70 12.30 -15.87
CA CYS A 122 -3.96 11.80 -14.71
C CYS A 122 -4.52 12.40 -13.40
N ALA A 123 -4.79 13.70 -13.34
CA ALA A 123 -5.37 14.35 -12.17
C ALA A 123 -6.73 13.74 -11.79
N GLU A 124 -7.64 13.53 -12.75
CA GLU A 124 -8.95 12.93 -12.51
C GLU A 124 -8.84 11.49 -11.99
N GLN A 125 -8.03 10.66 -12.65
CA GLN A 125 -7.77 9.28 -12.22
C GLN A 125 -7.16 9.24 -10.81
N THR A 126 -6.25 10.17 -10.50
CA THR A 126 -5.61 10.28 -9.19
C THR A 126 -6.60 10.70 -8.11
N ILE A 127 -7.52 11.63 -8.40
CA ILE A 127 -8.61 12.01 -7.48
C ILE A 127 -9.47 10.79 -7.14
N MET A 128 -9.88 10.01 -8.15
CA MET A 128 -10.65 8.78 -7.94
C MET A 128 -9.88 7.78 -7.08
N ARG A 129 -8.60 7.56 -7.39
CA ARG A 129 -7.72 6.66 -6.64
C ARG A 129 -7.57 7.08 -5.17
N ILE A 130 -7.41 8.38 -4.90
CA ILE A 130 -7.34 8.92 -3.54
C ILE A 130 -8.65 8.69 -2.78
N ARG A 131 -9.81 8.91 -3.43
CA ARG A 131 -11.13 8.68 -2.84
C ARG A 131 -11.32 7.19 -2.49
N ASP A 132 -11.12 6.30 -3.46
CA ASP A 132 -11.38 4.86 -3.31
C ASP A 132 -10.50 4.21 -2.23
N ASN A 133 -9.26 4.69 -2.07
CA ASN A 133 -8.34 4.20 -1.03
C ASN A 133 -8.46 4.94 0.31
N HIS A 134 -9.38 5.91 0.39
CA HIS A 134 -9.55 6.81 1.50
C HIS A 134 -8.21 7.45 1.92
N ILE A 135 -7.53 8.14 0.99
CA ILE A 135 -6.26 8.82 1.25
C ILE A 135 -6.50 10.30 1.58
N SER A 136 -5.81 10.82 2.60
CA SER A 136 -5.84 12.22 3.04
C SER A 136 -4.43 12.64 3.49
N LYS A 137 -4.26 13.86 4.00
CA LYS A 137 -2.98 14.33 4.56
C LYS A 137 -2.39 13.35 5.58
N TYR A 138 -3.26 12.86 6.48
CA TYR A 138 -2.98 11.86 7.49
C TYR A 138 -3.98 10.71 7.33
N ASN A 139 -3.50 9.48 7.42
CA ASN A 139 -4.25 8.27 7.04
C ASN A 139 -4.49 7.29 8.22
N ALA A 140 -4.28 7.77 9.45
CA ALA A 140 -4.50 7.03 10.70
C ALA A 140 -5.98 7.07 11.14
N PHE A 141 -6.86 6.48 10.33
CA PHE A 141 -8.28 6.32 10.61
C PHE A 141 -8.81 4.97 10.14
N GLU A 142 -9.91 4.52 10.73
CA GLU A 142 -10.60 3.30 10.32
C GLU A 142 -11.58 3.60 9.17
N THR A 143 -11.73 2.64 8.24
CA THR A 143 -12.74 2.70 7.16
C THR A 143 -13.96 1.84 7.47
N THR A 144 -13.88 0.97 8.48
CA THR A 144 -14.97 0.10 8.94
C THR A 144 -15.88 0.77 9.96
N GLN A 145 -15.55 1.99 10.40
CA GLN A 145 -16.37 2.72 11.35
C GLN A 145 -17.60 3.28 10.65
N SER A 146 -18.79 3.09 11.24
CA SER A 146 -20.02 3.68 10.72
C SER A 146 -19.95 5.22 10.76
N PRO A 147 -20.16 5.91 9.62
CA PRO A 147 -20.29 7.35 9.63
C PRO A 147 -21.58 7.78 10.34
N PRO A 148 -21.70 9.06 10.73
CA PRO A 148 -22.99 9.62 11.15
C PRO A 148 -24.06 9.40 10.06
N ALA A 149 -25.33 9.29 10.46
CA ALA A 149 -26.43 9.18 9.52
C ALA A 149 -26.42 10.36 8.54
N PRO A 150 -26.54 10.14 7.22
CA PRO A 150 -26.39 11.19 6.21
C PRO A 150 -27.44 12.30 6.37
N GLY A 151 -27.17 13.48 5.81
CA GLY A 151 -28.04 14.66 5.92
C GLY A 151 -27.55 15.73 6.89
N TYR A 152 -26.28 15.67 7.33
CA TYR A 152 -25.70 16.64 8.27
C TYR A 152 -24.86 17.71 7.57
N VAL A 153 -24.60 18.80 8.29
CA VAL A 153 -23.60 19.81 7.93
C VAL A 153 -22.28 19.49 8.61
N LEU A 154 -21.20 19.48 7.84
CA LEU A 154 -19.86 19.24 8.35
C LEU A 154 -19.14 20.57 8.62
N VAL A 155 -18.74 20.81 9.87
CA VAL A 155 -17.92 21.95 10.27
C VAL A 155 -16.51 21.45 10.61
N ILE A 156 -15.51 21.94 9.89
CA ILE A 156 -14.12 21.48 10.04
C ILE A 156 -13.40 22.33 11.10
N ASP A 157 -12.95 21.68 12.18
CA ASP A 157 -12.09 22.30 13.18
C ASP A 157 -10.61 22.29 12.72
N GLN A 158 -9.79 23.16 13.32
CA GLN A 158 -8.34 23.23 13.08
C GLN A 158 -7.58 23.34 14.40
N THR A 159 -6.28 23.06 14.35
CA THR A 159 -5.43 23.18 15.55
C THR A 159 -5.25 24.65 15.95
N PHE A 160 -5.30 24.92 17.25
CA PHE A 160 -4.99 26.23 17.80
C PHE A 160 -3.57 26.68 17.44
N GLY A 161 -3.43 27.94 16.99
CA GLY A 161 -2.14 28.50 16.58
C GLY A 161 -1.63 28.01 15.22
N ASP A 162 -2.48 27.42 14.40
CA ASP A 162 -2.17 27.13 12.99
C ASP A 162 -1.74 28.41 12.25
N ALA A 163 -0.68 28.30 11.46
CA ALA A 163 -0.17 29.40 10.65
C ALA A 163 -1.17 29.84 9.59
N ALA A 164 -1.89 28.89 8.98
CA ALA A 164 -2.91 29.18 7.98
C ALA A 164 -4.08 30.00 8.55
N LEU A 165 -4.36 29.89 9.84
CA LEU A 165 -5.39 30.69 10.52
C LEU A 165 -4.92 32.11 10.77
N ARG A 166 -3.66 32.29 11.23
CA ARG A 166 -3.08 33.64 11.39
C ARG A 166 -3.05 34.40 10.07
N ALA A 167 -2.62 33.74 8.99
CA ALA A 167 -2.58 34.35 7.67
C ALA A 167 -3.98 34.73 7.14
N SER A 168 -5.02 33.99 7.54
CA SER A 168 -6.42 34.32 7.22
C SER A 168 -7.06 35.34 8.18
N GLY A 169 -6.32 35.86 9.16
CA GLY A 169 -6.85 36.72 10.21
C GLY A 169 -7.97 36.07 11.03
N ALA A 170 -7.89 34.75 11.26
CA ALA A 170 -8.94 33.98 11.92
C ALA A 170 -8.56 33.57 13.35
N GLY A 171 -9.45 33.86 14.30
CA GLY A 171 -9.36 33.48 15.71
C GLY A 171 -10.65 32.83 16.21
N LYS A 172 -10.81 32.77 17.54
CA LYS A 172 -11.95 32.08 18.18
C LYS A 172 -13.30 32.70 17.81
N ALA A 173 -13.36 34.02 17.64
CA ALA A 173 -14.57 34.74 17.26
C ALA A 173 -15.06 34.29 15.87
N GLU A 174 -14.14 34.18 14.91
CA GLU A 174 -14.46 33.75 13.55
C GLU A 174 -14.95 32.30 13.53
N PHE A 175 -14.34 31.39 14.31
CA PHE A 175 -14.82 30.00 14.39
C PHE A 175 -16.25 29.92 14.94
N LYS A 176 -16.57 30.73 15.95
CA LYS A 176 -17.95 30.86 16.46
C LYS A 176 -18.90 31.41 15.39
N ALA A 177 -18.48 32.43 14.64
CA ALA A 177 -19.26 32.99 13.54
C ALA A 177 -19.51 31.96 12.42
N MET A 178 -18.52 31.14 12.09
CA MET A 178 -18.67 30.04 11.13
C MET A 178 -19.69 29.00 11.60
N LEU A 179 -19.62 28.58 12.88
CA LEU A 179 -20.60 27.64 13.44
C LEU A 179 -22.01 28.26 13.48
N ALA A 180 -22.14 29.53 13.86
CA ALA A 180 -23.42 30.23 13.87
C ALA A 180 -24.02 30.37 12.46
N ALA A 181 -23.18 30.64 11.45
CA ALA A 181 -23.62 30.70 10.06
C ALA A 181 -24.11 29.34 9.56
N ALA A 182 -23.39 28.26 9.86
CA ALA A 182 -23.80 26.90 9.51
C ALA A 182 -25.18 26.55 10.10
N ARG A 183 -25.44 26.92 11.37
CA ARG A 183 -26.76 26.74 12.01
C ARG A 183 -27.86 27.55 11.34
N ARG A 184 -27.60 28.81 11.03
CA ARG A 184 -28.60 29.71 10.45
C ARG A 184 -28.98 29.29 9.02
N GLU A 185 -28.00 28.82 8.25
CA GLU A 185 -28.20 28.43 6.86
C GLU A 185 -28.78 27.03 6.70
N HIS A 186 -28.69 26.20 7.75
CA HIS A 186 -29.22 24.83 7.79
C HIS A 186 -29.92 24.55 9.14
N PRO A 187 -31.06 25.20 9.42
CA PRO A 187 -31.71 25.14 10.74
C PRO A 187 -32.19 23.73 11.13
N ASP A 188 -32.56 22.90 10.15
CA ASP A 188 -33.11 21.56 10.37
C ASP A 188 -32.05 20.45 10.34
N ALA A 189 -30.80 20.78 10.03
CA ALA A 189 -29.73 19.81 9.89
C ALA A 189 -28.92 19.67 11.17
N ASN A 190 -28.54 18.43 11.49
CA ASN A 190 -27.52 18.18 12.50
C ASN A 190 -26.17 18.73 12.04
N ILE A 191 -25.38 19.28 12.96
CA ILE A 191 -24.03 19.75 12.70
C ILE A 191 -23.03 18.78 13.31
N ILE A 192 -22.12 18.29 12.48
CA ILE A 192 -20.98 17.49 12.90
C ILE A 192 -19.73 18.37 12.86
N ILE A 193 -19.14 18.63 14.03
CA ILE A 193 -17.85 19.31 14.13
C ILE A 193 -16.75 18.25 14.07
N LYS A 194 -15.96 18.25 12.98
CA LYS A 194 -14.85 17.30 12.82
C LYS A 194 -13.58 17.84 13.47
N SER A 195 -13.15 17.21 14.57
CA SER A 195 -11.90 17.54 15.24
C SER A 195 -10.67 17.19 14.40
N HIS A 196 -9.62 17.99 14.50
CA HIS A 196 -8.35 17.75 13.82
C HIS A 196 -7.62 16.50 14.39
N ALA A 197 -6.91 15.75 13.53
CA ALA A 197 -6.21 14.51 13.93
C ALA A 197 -5.22 14.73 15.10
N GLU A 198 -4.44 15.82 15.05
CA GLU A 198 -3.54 16.18 16.17
C GLU A 198 -4.27 16.52 17.48
N THR A 199 -5.52 16.99 17.40
CA THR A 199 -6.34 17.26 18.58
C THR A 199 -6.85 15.96 19.20
N ILE A 200 -7.28 15.02 18.37
CA ILE A 200 -7.68 13.67 18.80
C ILE A 200 -6.51 12.95 19.49
N LEU A 201 -5.28 13.14 19.00
CA LEU A 201 -4.06 12.57 19.60
C LEU A 201 -3.50 13.38 20.79
N GLY A 202 -4.15 14.48 21.19
CA GLY A 202 -3.72 15.30 22.33
C GLY A 202 -2.47 16.15 22.09
N HIS A 203 -2.00 16.29 20.85
CA HIS A 203 -0.81 17.08 20.53
C HIS A 203 -1.08 18.59 20.52
N ARG A 204 -2.27 19.01 20.08
CA ARG A 204 -2.69 20.42 20.03
C ARG A 204 -4.20 20.54 20.25
N ARG A 205 -4.64 21.50 21.05
CA ARG A 205 -6.08 21.80 21.22
C ARG A 205 -6.71 22.31 19.92
N GLY A 206 -7.99 22.04 19.71
CA GLY A 206 -8.82 22.61 18.63
C GLY A 206 -9.41 23.97 19.02
N TYR A 207 -10.25 24.54 18.14
CA TYR A 207 -11.04 25.74 18.47
C TYR A 207 -12.40 25.41 19.07
N PHE A 208 -12.93 24.21 18.78
CA PHE A 208 -14.14 23.67 19.38
C PHE A 208 -13.83 22.66 20.48
N SER A 209 -14.78 22.51 21.40
CA SER A 209 -14.70 21.66 22.57
C SER A 209 -16.06 21.02 22.88
N ALA A 210 -16.11 20.17 23.90
CA ALA A 210 -17.38 19.60 24.37
C ALA A 210 -18.40 20.67 24.80
N ALA A 211 -17.94 21.88 25.16
CA ALA A 211 -18.82 22.99 25.54
C ALA A 211 -19.56 23.62 24.35
N ASP A 212 -19.14 23.33 23.11
CA ASP A 212 -19.79 23.80 21.89
C ASP A 212 -20.83 22.80 21.36
N ALA A 213 -20.94 21.63 22.00
CA ALA A 213 -21.92 20.60 21.64
C ALA A 213 -23.32 20.92 22.21
N THR A 214 -24.34 20.54 21.47
CA THR A 214 -25.77 20.65 21.84
C THR A 214 -26.52 19.43 21.28
N ASP A 215 -27.84 19.35 21.47
CA ASP A 215 -28.64 18.25 20.90
C ASP A 215 -28.53 18.12 19.37
N THR A 216 -28.27 19.23 18.68
CA THR A 216 -28.13 19.29 17.22
C THR A 216 -26.67 19.49 16.76
N ILE A 217 -25.72 19.65 17.67
CA ILE A 217 -24.31 19.90 17.36
C ILE A 217 -23.44 18.86 18.07
N ARG A 218 -22.77 18.01 17.30
CA ARG A 218 -21.95 16.93 17.83
C ARG A 218 -20.48 17.13 17.47
N LEU A 219 -19.61 17.05 18.47
CA LEU A 219 -18.17 16.96 18.27
C LEU A 219 -17.76 15.53 17.91
N LEU A 220 -17.15 15.36 16.74
CA LEU A 220 -16.65 14.07 16.26
C LEU A 220 -15.13 13.98 16.46
N ALA A 221 -14.75 13.34 17.57
CA ALA A 221 -13.36 13.05 17.93
C ALA A 221 -12.91 11.64 17.48
N THR A 222 -13.78 10.84 16.87
CA THR A 222 -13.39 9.50 16.40
C THR A 222 -12.60 9.59 15.09
N PRO A 223 -11.50 8.83 14.95
CA PRO A 223 -10.68 8.84 13.74
C PRO A 223 -11.37 8.06 12.60
N ILE A 224 -12.28 8.74 11.90
CA ILE A 224 -12.99 8.26 10.72
C ILE A 224 -12.40 8.88 9.44
N SER A 225 -12.57 8.18 8.30
CA SER A 225 -12.20 8.70 6.99
C SER A 225 -12.91 10.01 6.64
N PRO A 226 -12.19 11.05 6.16
CA PRO A 226 -12.81 12.27 5.64
C PRO A 226 -13.78 12.00 4.47
N TRP A 227 -13.46 11.06 3.60
CA TRP A 227 -14.29 10.72 2.43
C TRP A 227 -15.67 10.21 2.83
N GLN A 228 -15.75 9.33 3.83
CA GLN A 228 -17.02 8.87 4.39
C GLN A 228 -17.82 10.01 5.02
N LEU A 229 -17.13 11.02 5.57
CA LEU A 229 -17.80 12.20 6.12
C LEU A 229 -18.35 13.11 5.01
N PHE A 230 -17.67 13.20 3.87
CA PHE A 230 -18.16 13.98 2.73
C PHE A 230 -19.37 13.31 2.05
N ASP A 231 -19.39 11.98 1.95
CA ASP A 231 -20.50 11.25 1.34
C ASP A 231 -21.85 11.48 2.06
N GLY A 232 -21.82 11.67 3.39
CA GLY A 232 -23.01 11.93 4.20
C GLY A 232 -23.35 13.41 4.44
N ALA A 233 -22.46 14.34 4.07
CA ALA A 233 -22.65 15.76 4.33
C ALA A 233 -23.52 16.42 3.25
N ILE A 234 -24.37 17.38 3.63
CA ILE A 234 -25.12 18.24 2.69
C ILE A 234 -24.43 19.59 2.45
N ALA A 235 -23.56 20.00 3.38
CA ALA A 235 -22.73 21.19 3.25
C ALA A 235 -21.45 21.05 4.09
N VAL A 236 -20.38 21.72 3.67
CA VAL A 236 -19.08 21.72 4.36
C VAL A 236 -18.67 23.16 4.66
N TYR A 237 -18.34 23.43 5.92
CA TYR A 237 -17.86 24.73 6.42
C TYR A 237 -16.43 24.59 6.91
N THR A 238 -15.57 25.51 6.50
CA THR A 238 -14.16 25.49 6.88
C THR A 238 -13.58 26.90 6.98
N MET A 239 -12.55 27.04 7.82
CA MET A 239 -11.76 28.25 7.88
C MET A 239 -10.73 28.28 6.76
N SER A 240 -9.61 27.57 6.95
CA SER A 240 -8.54 27.46 5.97
C SER A 240 -7.92 26.05 5.93
N SER A 241 -8.63 25.07 6.47
CA SER A 241 -8.16 23.69 6.56
C SER A 241 -7.95 23.10 5.18
N GLN A 242 -6.90 22.31 5.00
CA GLN A 242 -6.71 21.52 3.78
C GLN A 242 -7.91 20.59 3.50
N MET A 243 -8.64 20.17 4.53
CA MET A 243 -9.83 19.33 4.35
C MET A 243 -10.95 20.04 3.55
N GLY A 244 -10.94 21.36 3.42
CA GLY A 244 -11.82 22.07 2.47
C GLY A 244 -11.43 21.84 1.00
N PHE A 245 -10.13 21.69 0.70
CA PHE A 245 -9.69 21.23 -0.63
C PHE A 245 -10.14 19.79 -0.88
N GLU A 246 -10.01 18.90 0.13
CA GLU A 246 -10.50 17.51 0.02
C GLU A 246 -12.03 17.47 -0.21
N ALA A 247 -12.79 18.39 0.40
CA ALA A 247 -14.23 18.52 0.16
C ALA A 247 -14.53 18.89 -1.32
N ILE A 248 -13.76 19.80 -1.92
CA ILE A 248 -13.87 20.13 -3.35
C ILE A 248 -13.64 18.89 -4.21
N LEU A 249 -12.62 18.10 -3.90
CA LEU A 249 -12.33 16.85 -4.62
C LEU A 249 -13.47 15.84 -4.48
N ALA A 250 -14.12 15.79 -3.31
CA ALA A 250 -15.31 14.98 -3.06
C ALA A 250 -16.59 15.50 -3.75
N GLY A 251 -16.54 16.65 -4.42
CA GLY A 251 -17.66 17.24 -5.15
C GLY A 251 -18.47 18.27 -4.38
N HIS A 252 -18.05 18.64 -3.16
CA HIS A 252 -18.67 19.73 -2.41
C HIS A 252 -18.21 21.10 -2.92
N THR A 253 -19.06 22.12 -2.71
CA THR A 253 -18.67 23.53 -2.83
C THR A 253 -18.60 24.12 -1.42
N PRO A 254 -17.45 24.01 -0.71
CA PRO A 254 -17.37 24.36 0.70
C PRO A 254 -17.57 25.86 0.95
N HIS A 255 -18.17 26.20 2.09
CA HIS A 255 -18.25 27.56 2.60
C HIS A 255 -16.96 27.90 3.34
N VAL A 256 -16.16 28.80 2.78
CA VAL A 256 -14.79 29.10 3.25
C VAL A 256 -14.75 30.47 3.94
N PHE A 257 -14.37 30.47 5.22
CA PHE A 257 -14.35 31.68 6.07
C PHE A 257 -12.97 32.35 6.15
N GLY A 258 -11.90 31.62 5.84
CA GLY A 258 -10.54 32.14 5.68
C GLY A 258 -10.17 32.35 4.22
N GLN A 259 -8.86 32.37 3.93
CA GLN A 259 -8.33 32.55 2.58
C GLN A 259 -7.27 31.48 2.22
N PRO A 260 -7.61 30.17 2.27
CA PRO A 260 -6.69 29.09 1.90
C PRO A 260 -6.34 29.10 0.41
N PHE A 261 -5.35 28.30 0.01
CA PHE A 261 -4.85 28.23 -1.38
C PHE A 261 -5.92 27.88 -2.43
N TYR A 262 -6.95 27.11 -2.04
CA TYR A 262 -8.00 26.61 -2.92
C TYR A 262 -9.21 27.55 -3.04
N ALA A 263 -9.28 28.63 -2.26
CA ALA A 263 -10.34 29.64 -2.34
C ALA A 263 -10.07 30.65 -3.47
N GLY A 264 -11.13 31.25 -4.03
CA GLY A 264 -11.05 32.27 -5.08
C GLY A 264 -10.98 31.74 -6.51
N TRP A 265 -11.16 30.44 -6.73
CA TRP A 265 -11.04 29.80 -8.06
C TRP A 265 -12.38 29.30 -8.64
N GLY A 266 -13.51 29.73 -8.08
CA GLY A 266 -14.85 29.32 -8.50
C GLY A 266 -15.30 27.93 -8.02
N LEU A 267 -14.55 27.29 -7.10
CA LEU A 267 -14.84 25.96 -6.56
C LEU A 267 -15.32 25.98 -5.09
N SER A 268 -15.49 27.16 -4.50
CA SER A 268 -15.91 27.36 -3.11
C SER A 268 -16.82 28.58 -2.97
N LYS A 269 -17.58 28.63 -1.88
CA LYS A 269 -18.36 29.81 -1.46
C LYS A 269 -17.51 30.62 -0.49
N ASP A 270 -16.76 31.57 -1.01
CA ASP A 270 -15.80 32.36 -0.24
C ASP A 270 -16.48 33.49 0.52
N ARG A 271 -16.40 33.49 1.85
CA ARG A 271 -16.95 34.56 2.72
C ARG A 271 -16.06 35.79 2.78
N LYS A 272 -14.78 35.62 2.45
CA LYS A 272 -13.78 36.67 2.33
C LYS A 272 -13.14 36.56 0.94
N PRO A 273 -13.64 37.30 -0.06
CA PRO A 273 -13.07 37.29 -1.41
C PRO A 273 -11.57 37.59 -1.40
N ILE A 274 -10.83 37.02 -2.36
CA ILE A 274 -9.37 37.15 -2.47
C ILE A 274 -9.04 37.95 -3.72
N THR A 275 -8.41 39.12 -3.53
CA THR A 275 -8.02 39.99 -4.64
C THR A 275 -6.99 39.30 -5.55
N GLY A 276 -7.23 39.33 -6.85
CA GLY A 276 -6.30 38.80 -7.87
C GLY A 276 -6.48 37.32 -8.22
N ARG A 277 -7.37 36.59 -7.54
CA ARG A 277 -7.83 35.26 -7.97
C ARG A 277 -9.14 35.41 -8.74
N THR A 278 -9.06 35.47 -10.07
CA THR A 278 -10.21 35.75 -10.96
C THR A 278 -10.52 34.62 -11.94
N ARG A 279 -9.63 33.62 -12.05
CA ARG A 279 -9.84 32.46 -12.92
C ARG A 279 -10.82 31.49 -12.28
N ILE A 280 -11.68 30.91 -13.11
CA ILE A 280 -12.50 29.75 -12.75
C ILE A 280 -11.73 28.50 -13.18
N LEU A 281 -11.49 27.58 -12.25
CA LEU A 281 -10.74 26.36 -12.50
C LEU A 281 -11.65 25.14 -12.38
N SER A 282 -11.33 24.09 -13.13
CA SER A 282 -11.89 22.76 -12.84
C SER A 282 -11.21 22.12 -11.63
N ARG A 283 -11.86 21.11 -11.04
CA ARG A 283 -11.26 20.31 -9.95
C ARG A 283 -9.95 19.66 -10.38
N ALA A 284 -9.89 19.14 -11.60
CA ALA A 284 -8.70 18.54 -12.18
C ALA A 284 -7.55 19.55 -12.32
N GLN A 285 -7.83 20.79 -12.75
CA GLN A 285 -6.83 21.84 -12.86
C GLN A 285 -6.26 22.25 -11.49
N LEU A 286 -7.13 22.49 -10.50
CA LEU A 286 -6.70 22.81 -9.14
C LEU A 286 -5.86 21.66 -8.55
N PHE A 287 -6.29 20.41 -8.77
CA PHE A 287 -5.55 19.23 -8.31
C PHE A 287 -4.19 19.08 -9.00
N ALA A 288 -4.13 19.21 -10.32
CA ALA A 288 -2.89 19.10 -11.08
C ALA A 288 -1.84 20.10 -10.57
N ALA A 289 -2.23 21.36 -10.40
CA ALA A 289 -1.33 22.38 -9.85
C ALA A 289 -0.92 22.06 -8.41
N ALA A 290 -1.88 21.77 -7.52
CA ALA A 290 -1.60 21.62 -6.08
C ALA A 290 -0.87 20.32 -5.73
N MET A 291 -1.13 19.22 -6.44
CA MET A 291 -0.69 17.88 -6.04
C MET A 291 0.36 17.29 -6.98
N ILE A 292 0.35 17.65 -8.27
CA ILE A 292 1.29 17.08 -9.26
C ILE A 292 2.46 18.04 -9.50
N LEU A 293 2.17 19.32 -9.78
CA LEU A 293 3.19 20.28 -10.22
C LEU A 293 3.93 20.99 -9.07
N TYR A 294 3.21 21.34 -8.00
CA TYR A 294 3.75 22.18 -6.93
C TYR A 294 4.62 21.45 -5.91
N PRO A 295 4.24 20.27 -5.38
CA PRO A 295 5.03 19.58 -4.37
C PRO A 295 6.19 18.80 -4.98
N ILE A 296 7.23 18.58 -4.18
CA ILE A 296 8.26 17.59 -4.47
C ILE A 296 7.97 16.33 -3.66
N TRP A 297 7.83 15.21 -4.36
CA TRP A 297 7.53 13.90 -3.78
C TRP A 297 8.78 13.05 -3.59
N TYR A 298 8.76 12.15 -2.60
CA TYR A 298 9.90 11.34 -2.20
C TYR A 298 9.54 9.88 -1.96
N ASP A 299 10.29 8.99 -2.61
CA ASP A 299 10.23 7.55 -2.43
C ASP A 299 11.22 7.12 -1.32
N PRO A 300 10.74 6.69 -0.14
CA PRO A 300 11.60 6.30 0.96
C PRO A 300 12.32 4.96 0.77
N TYR A 301 11.91 4.16 -0.22
CA TYR A 301 12.47 2.84 -0.48
C TYR A 301 13.63 2.93 -1.47
N ARG A 302 13.49 3.72 -2.52
CA ARG A 302 14.54 3.93 -3.56
C ARG A 302 15.40 5.16 -3.31
N ASP A 303 15.07 5.93 -2.27
CA ASP A 303 15.78 7.13 -1.85
C ASP A 303 15.99 8.15 -2.97
N ARG A 304 14.89 8.46 -3.68
CA ARG A 304 14.87 9.37 -4.83
C ARG A 304 13.63 10.27 -4.80
N LEU A 305 13.68 11.38 -5.53
CA LEU A 305 12.47 12.11 -5.87
C LEU A 305 11.61 11.25 -6.82
N CYS A 306 10.31 11.35 -6.69
CA CYS A 306 9.38 10.47 -7.40
C CYS A 306 8.13 11.22 -7.87
N ALA A 307 7.23 10.51 -8.56
CA ALA A 307 5.92 11.05 -8.92
C ALA A 307 4.93 10.88 -7.76
N LEU A 308 3.76 11.51 -7.86
CA LEU A 308 2.69 11.42 -6.85
C LEU A 308 2.18 9.96 -6.72
N GLU A 309 2.14 9.24 -7.83
CA GLU A 309 1.66 7.86 -7.91
C GLU A 309 2.49 6.90 -7.06
N ASP A 310 3.82 7.10 -7.00
CA ASP A 310 4.71 6.33 -6.13
C ASP A 310 4.43 6.62 -4.64
N VAL A 311 4.05 7.85 -4.32
CA VAL A 311 3.63 8.25 -2.96
C VAL A 311 2.28 7.63 -2.60
N LEU A 312 1.36 7.53 -3.55
CA LEU A 312 0.08 6.84 -3.35
C LEU A 312 0.28 5.34 -3.13
N ASP A 313 1.12 4.68 -3.93
CA ASP A 313 1.50 3.29 -3.72
C ASP A 313 2.04 3.06 -2.29
N THR A 314 2.87 4.00 -1.82
CA THR A 314 3.44 4.00 -0.47
C THR A 314 2.37 4.19 0.62
N LEU A 315 1.49 5.19 0.45
CA LEU A 315 0.44 5.50 1.43
C LEU A 315 -0.62 4.40 1.50
N GLU A 316 -0.98 3.79 0.39
CA GLU A 316 -1.89 2.64 0.35
C GLU A 316 -1.32 1.47 1.17
N ALA A 317 -0.06 1.10 0.93
CA ALA A 317 0.59 0.02 1.67
C ALA A 317 0.69 0.32 3.17
N GLN A 318 1.13 1.52 3.55
CA GLN A 318 1.32 1.89 4.95
C GLN A 318 0.00 2.12 5.70
N SER A 319 -0.99 2.75 5.06
CA SER A 319 -2.30 2.99 5.68
C SER A 319 -3.08 1.69 5.86
N ARG A 320 -3.05 0.77 4.88
CA ARG A 320 -3.62 -0.57 5.02
C ARG A 320 -2.99 -1.33 6.19
N ALA A 321 -1.65 -1.36 6.25
CA ALA A 321 -0.95 -2.02 7.35
C ALA A 321 -1.32 -1.42 8.71
N TRP A 322 -1.40 -0.09 8.82
CA TRP A 322 -1.83 0.57 10.05
C TRP A 322 -3.28 0.21 10.41
N ARG A 323 -4.22 0.24 9.46
CA ARG A 323 -5.64 -0.12 9.68
C ARG A 323 -5.76 -1.56 10.21
N ASP A 324 -4.99 -2.48 9.65
CA ASP A 324 -4.98 -3.88 10.07
C ASP A 324 -4.33 -4.09 11.46
N ASP A 325 -3.28 -3.33 11.78
CA ASP A 325 -2.37 -3.65 12.88
C ASP A 325 -2.51 -2.77 14.12
N HIS A 326 -3.10 -1.58 14.03
CA HIS A 326 -3.07 -0.58 15.11
C HIS A 326 -3.77 -1.05 16.40
N ARG A 327 -4.78 -1.93 16.31
CA ARG A 327 -5.42 -2.55 17.49
C ARG A 327 -4.49 -3.57 18.17
N GLY A 328 -3.51 -4.09 17.45
CA GLY A 328 -2.54 -5.10 17.90
C GLY A 328 -3.02 -6.52 17.63
N TRP A 329 -2.10 -7.47 17.72
CA TRP A 329 -2.34 -8.87 17.36
C TRP A 329 -2.05 -9.85 18.50
N VAL A 330 -2.85 -10.91 18.55
CA VAL A 330 -2.54 -12.18 19.19
C VAL A 330 -2.32 -13.21 18.09
N ALA A 331 -1.15 -13.81 18.04
CA ALA A 331 -0.78 -14.79 17.01
C ALA A 331 -0.71 -16.20 17.61
N CYS A 332 -1.55 -17.10 17.10
CA CYS A 332 -1.64 -18.48 17.57
C CYS A 332 -0.95 -19.46 16.63
N GLY A 333 -0.23 -20.43 17.19
CA GLY A 333 0.37 -21.54 16.43
C GLY A 333 1.55 -21.12 15.53
N MET A 334 2.21 -19.99 15.84
CA MET A 334 3.33 -19.48 15.06
C MET A 334 4.64 -20.14 15.48
N ARG A 335 5.28 -20.85 14.53
CA ARG A 335 6.63 -21.44 14.71
C ARG A 335 7.61 -20.39 15.23
N LEU A 336 8.45 -20.75 16.20
CA LEU A 336 9.36 -19.84 16.90
C LEU A 336 10.20 -18.97 15.96
N TRP A 337 10.79 -19.57 14.93
CA TRP A 337 11.63 -18.84 13.95
C TRP A 337 10.87 -17.80 13.12
N LYS A 338 9.54 -17.95 12.95
CA LYS A 338 8.71 -16.96 12.23
C LYS A 338 8.37 -15.75 13.10
N ARG A 339 8.44 -15.87 14.43
CA ARG A 339 8.00 -14.83 15.36
C ARG A 339 8.73 -13.50 15.21
N PRO A 340 10.07 -13.44 15.04
CA PRO A 340 10.76 -12.18 14.80
C PRO A 340 10.29 -11.46 13.53
N HIS A 341 10.05 -12.21 12.45
CA HIS A 341 9.57 -11.65 11.17
C HIS A 341 8.13 -11.16 11.28
N LEU A 342 7.25 -11.95 11.88
CA LEU A 342 5.87 -11.52 12.15
C LEU A 342 5.85 -10.27 13.01
N GLN A 343 6.68 -10.21 14.07
CA GLN A 343 6.82 -9.03 14.91
C GLN A 343 7.29 -7.80 14.13
N SER A 344 8.21 -7.94 13.16
CA SER A 344 8.60 -6.80 12.32
C SER A 344 7.52 -6.34 11.36
N ILE A 345 6.69 -7.26 10.84
CA ILE A 345 5.68 -6.97 9.81
C ILE A 345 4.40 -6.42 10.44
N PHE A 346 3.87 -7.07 11.48
CA PHE A 346 2.56 -6.76 12.09
C PHE A 346 2.66 -6.07 13.45
N GLY A 347 3.86 -6.01 14.03
CA GLY A 347 4.06 -5.56 15.40
C GLY A 347 4.52 -4.11 15.56
N ARG A 348 4.43 -3.30 14.49
CA ARG A 348 4.94 -1.91 14.46
C ARG A 348 4.13 -0.98 15.35
N SER A 349 2.81 -1.05 15.28
CA SER A 349 1.92 -0.19 16.08
C SER A 349 1.80 -0.69 17.52
N LYS A 350 1.69 -2.00 17.71
CA LYS A 350 1.67 -2.66 19.02
C LYS A 350 2.38 -4.00 18.92
N ARG A 351 3.18 -4.34 19.94
CA ARG A 351 3.89 -5.64 20.01
C ARG A 351 2.91 -6.81 19.96
N ILE A 352 3.24 -7.84 19.18
CA ILE A 352 2.43 -9.05 19.03
C ILE A 352 2.52 -9.90 20.29
N ILE A 353 1.39 -10.47 20.70
CA ILE A 353 1.36 -11.50 21.74
C ILE A 353 1.33 -12.86 21.05
N PHE A 354 2.33 -13.70 21.29
CA PHE A 354 2.37 -15.06 20.75
C PHE A 354 1.78 -16.05 21.73
N GLN A 355 0.90 -16.93 21.26
CA GLN A 355 0.27 -17.98 22.04
C GLN A 355 0.31 -19.31 21.26
N ASN A 356 0.42 -20.43 21.98
CA ASN A 356 0.46 -21.75 21.33
C ASN A 356 -0.88 -22.50 21.44
N ASN A 357 -1.66 -22.17 22.48
CA ASN A 357 -2.98 -22.76 22.69
C ASN A 357 -4.08 -21.81 22.18
N LEU A 358 -4.96 -22.32 21.32
CA LEU A 358 -6.01 -21.53 20.68
C LEU A 358 -7.02 -20.96 21.67
N ALA A 359 -7.40 -21.70 22.72
CA ALA A 359 -8.33 -21.20 23.74
C ALA A 359 -7.71 -20.03 24.53
N LYS A 360 -6.43 -20.13 24.91
CA LYS A 360 -5.68 -19.04 25.55
C LYS A 360 -5.52 -17.83 24.62
N ALA A 361 -5.24 -18.07 23.33
CA ALA A 361 -5.13 -17.02 22.32
C ALA A 361 -6.45 -16.25 22.17
N ARG A 362 -7.58 -16.95 22.10
CA ARG A 362 -8.92 -16.36 22.06
C ARG A 362 -9.21 -15.52 23.30
N HIS A 363 -9.01 -16.08 24.50
CA HIS A 363 -9.22 -15.34 25.74
C HIS A 363 -8.36 -14.07 25.80
N THR A 364 -7.10 -14.15 25.37
CA THR A 364 -6.17 -13.02 25.32
C THR A 364 -6.62 -11.95 24.30
N SER A 365 -7.08 -12.39 23.12
CA SER A 365 -7.58 -11.51 22.06
C SER A 365 -8.79 -10.70 22.54
N THR A 366 -9.79 -11.36 23.16
CA THR A 366 -10.95 -10.68 23.74
C THR A 366 -10.57 -9.75 24.89
N ARG A 367 -9.79 -10.23 25.87
CA ARG A 367 -9.40 -9.46 27.05
C ARG A 367 -8.65 -8.18 26.70
N HIS A 368 -7.80 -8.21 25.67
CA HIS A 368 -7.00 -7.05 25.26
C HIS A 368 -7.56 -6.31 24.04
N GLN A 369 -8.74 -6.71 23.53
CA GLN A 369 -9.36 -6.15 22.32
C GLN A 369 -8.39 -6.12 21.12
N ARG A 370 -7.70 -7.24 20.90
CA ARG A 370 -6.71 -7.40 19.83
C ARG A 370 -7.21 -8.36 18.76
N ASN A 371 -6.76 -8.16 17.52
CA ASN A 371 -7.05 -9.07 16.43
C ASN A 371 -6.39 -10.44 16.67
N LEU A 372 -7.05 -11.53 16.29
CA LEU A 372 -6.51 -12.89 16.35
C LEU A 372 -6.01 -13.31 14.97
N MET A 373 -4.78 -13.80 14.89
CA MET A 373 -4.24 -14.42 13.68
C MET A 373 -3.74 -15.85 13.93
N VAL A 374 -3.83 -16.68 12.90
CA VAL A 374 -3.37 -18.08 12.89
C VAL A 374 -2.57 -18.34 11.62
N TRP A 375 -1.65 -19.30 11.64
CA TRP A 375 -1.10 -19.82 10.38
C TRP A 375 -2.15 -20.69 9.68
N ALA A 376 -2.41 -20.46 8.39
CA ALA A 376 -3.58 -21.01 7.71
C ALA A 376 -3.64 -22.55 7.77
N SER A 377 -2.51 -23.23 7.54
CA SER A 377 -2.46 -24.70 7.59
C SER A 377 -2.51 -25.31 9.00
N GLY A 378 -2.39 -24.50 10.06
CA GLY A 378 -2.35 -24.99 11.44
C GLY A 378 -3.73 -25.18 12.10
N HIS A 379 -4.77 -24.52 11.59
CA HIS A 379 -6.10 -24.51 12.20
C HIS A 379 -7.20 -24.38 11.13
N GLN A 380 -7.77 -25.51 10.71
CA GLN A 380 -8.77 -25.55 9.64
C GLN A 380 -10.19 -25.19 10.14
N ASP A 381 -10.56 -25.63 11.34
CA ASP A 381 -11.88 -25.40 11.93
C ASP A 381 -11.82 -24.40 13.09
N LEU A 382 -12.07 -23.13 12.78
CA LEU A 382 -12.12 -22.05 13.76
C LEU A 382 -13.58 -21.64 14.01
N ALA A 383 -14.10 -21.97 15.18
CA ALA A 383 -15.42 -21.52 15.61
C ALA A 383 -15.48 -20.01 15.98
N PHE A 384 -14.48 -19.19 15.62
CA PHE A 384 -14.43 -17.76 15.90
C PHE A 384 -13.61 -17.02 14.83
N PRO A 385 -13.92 -15.74 14.54
CA PRO A 385 -13.18 -14.95 13.55
C PRO A 385 -11.68 -14.88 13.85
N ALA A 386 -10.87 -15.35 12.92
CA ALA A 386 -9.42 -15.22 12.96
C ALA A 386 -8.88 -14.93 11.56
N THR A 387 -7.82 -14.13 11.49
CA THR A 387 -7.11 -13.87 10.24
C THR A 387 -6.14 -15.01 9.95
N ARG A 388 -6.28 -15.65 8.81
CA ARG A 388 -5.37 -16.72 8.33
C ARG A 388 -4.18 -16.08 7.63
N ILE A 389 -2.98 -16.41 8.11
CA ILE A 389 -1.71 -15.95 7.56
C ILE A 389 -1.08 -17.07 6.74
N GLU A 390 -0.59 -16.73 5.57
CA GLU A 390 0.19 -17.63 4.71
C GLU A 390 1.27 -16.82 3.96
N ASP A 391 2.24 -17.52 3.37
CA ASP A 391 3.22 -16.88 2.50
C ASP A 391 2.53 -16.27 1.25
N GLY A 392 2.97 -15.08 0.84
CA GLY A 392 2.53 -14.43 -0.38
C GLY A 392 3.14 -15.03 -1.65
N PHE A 393 2.70 -14.54 -2.80
CA PHE A 393 3.08 -15.10 -4.11
C PHE A 393 4.49 -14.71 -4.57
N LEU A 394 4.96 -13.50 -4.21
CA LEU A 394 6.35 -13.07 -4.42
C LEU A 394 7.10 -13.13 -3.10
N ARG A 395 7.78 -14.26 -2.85
CA ARG A 395 8.25 -14.61 -1.51
C ARG A 395 9.71 -14.26 -1.24
N SER A 396 10.65 -14.79 -2.03
CA SER A 396 12.10 -14.66 -1.80
C SER A 396 12.94 -15.11 -3.01
N ARG A 397 14.23 -14.73 -3.07
CA ARG A 397 15.24 -15.51 -3.80
C ARG A 397 15.72 -16.66 -2.89
N GLY A 398 15.46 -17.90 -3.29
CA GLY A 398 15.73 -19.10 -2.50
C GLY A 398 14.49 -19.75 -1.87
N LEU A 399 14.65 -21.01 -1.47
CA LEU A 399 13.56 -21.86 -0.95
C LEU A 399 13.11 -21.43 0.44
N GLY A 400 11.83 -21.60 0.76
CA GLY A 400 11.34 -21.43 2.14
C GLY A 400 12.02 -22.35 3.14
N ALA A 401 12.51 -23.49 2.67
CA ALA A 401 13.34 -24.41 3.44
C ALA A 401 14.69 -23.81 3.90
N THR A 402 15.19 -22.72 3.31
CA THR A 402 16.47 -22.09 3.73
C THR A 402 16.31 -20.95 4.74
N LEU A 403 15.14 -20.82 5.38
CA LEU A 403 14.85 -19.80 6.41
C LEU A 403 15.00 -18.34 5.93
N THR A 404 14.84 -18.09 4.62
CA THR A 404 14.84 -16.73 4.07
C THR A 404 13.57 -15.99 4.54
N PRO A 405 13.68 -14.76 5.10
CA PRO A 405 12.54 -13.99 5.56
C PRO A 405 11.53 -13.75 4.42
N PRO A 406 10.22 -13.88 4.68
CA PRO A 406 9.22 -13.60 3.65
C PRO A 406 9.16 -12.09 3.37
N LEU A 407 9.23 -11.72 2.09
CA LEU A 407 8.98 -10.34 1.63
C LEU A 407 7.48 -10.05 1.45
N SER A 408 6.66 -11.10 1.41
CA SER A 408 5.22 -11.02 1.21
C SER A 408 4.49 -12.04 2.09
N LEU A 409 3.42 -11.59 2.73
CA LEU A 409 2.49 -12.41 3.50
C LEU A 409 1.05 -12.04 3.12
N VAL A 410 0.16 -13.02 3.12
CA VAL A 410 -1.28 -12.78 2.99
C VAL A 410 -1.92 -12.78 4.38
N ALA A 411 -3.00 -12.02 4.52
CA ALA A 411 -3.77 -11.92 5.76
C ALA A 411 -5.26 -11.97 5.43
N ASP A 412 -5.81 -13.19 5.42
CA ASP A 412 -7.17 -13.46 4.96
C ASP A 412 -8.15 -13.62 6.14
N ARG A 413 -9.14 -12.74 6.22
CA ARG A 413 -10.16 -12.70 7.28
C ARG A 413 -11.38 -13.59 6.99
N LEU A 414 -11.50 -14.14 5.79
CA LEU A 414 -12.65 -14.92 5.35
C LEU A 414 -12.30 -16.41 5.24
N GLY A 415 -11.27 -16.73 4.45
CA GLY A 415 -10.84 -18.08 4.13
C GLY A 415 -9.33 -18.12 3.96
N ILE A 416 -8.84 -18.79 2.91
CA ILE A 416 -7.47 -18.70 2.44
C ILE A 416 -7.41 -19.06 0.95
N TYR A 417 -6.54 -18.43 0.17
CA TYR A 417 -6.53 -18.55 -1.30
C TYR A 417 -6.48 -19.98 -1.85
N TYR A 418 -5.76 -20.89 -1.19
CA TYR A 418 -5.56 -22.24 -1.71
C TYR A 418 -6.71 -23.20 -1.39
N ASP A 419 -7.63 -22.84 -0.49
CA ASP A 419 -8.70 -23.73 -0.04
C ASP A 419 -10.02 -23.36 -0.75
N PRO A 420 -10.44 -24.13 -1.76
CA PRO A 420 -11.65 -23.85 -2.53
C PRO A 420 -12.93 -24.29 -1.80
N ARG A 421 -12.85 -24.94 -0.63
CA ARG A 421 -14.03 -25.46 0.08
C ARG A 421 -14.91 -24.35 0.65
N ALA A 422 -14.32 -23.19 0.93
CA ALA A 422 -15.02 -22.00 1.43
C ALA A 422 -14.57 -20.73 0.68
N PRO A 423 -15.38 -19.66 0.68
CA PRO A 423 -14.98 -18.37 0.12
C PRO A 423 -13.69 -17.84 0.77
N SER A 424 -12.88 -17.10 0.00
CA SER A 424 -11.71 -16.38 0.50
C SER A 424 -11.77 -14.90 0.14
N GLN A 425 -11.02 -14.04 0.84
CA GLN A 425 -10.95 -12.63 0.46
C GLN A 425 -10.33 -12.46 -0.92
N LEU A 426 -9.43 -13.36 -1.35
CA LEU A 426 -8.90 -13.32 -2.71
C LEU A 426 -9.99 -13.59 -3.75
N GLU A 427 -10.90 -14.54 -3.51
CA GLU A 427 -12.03 -14.79 -4.44
C GLU A 427 -12.92 -13.55 -4.59
N GLN A 428 -13.18 -12.83 -3.49
CA GLN A 428 -13.92 -11.55 -3.54
C GLN A 428 -13.14 -10.51 -4.36
N MET A 429 -11.86 -10.32 -4.07
CA MET A 429 -11.02 -9.35 -4.78
C MET A 429 -10.90 -9.66 -6.28
N ILE A 430 -10.86 -10.93 -6.68
CA ILE A 430 -10.87 -11.33 -8.09
C ILE A 430 -12.22 -10.99 -8.75
N GLY A 431 -13.32 -11.20 -8.03
CA GLY A 431 -14.66 -10.79 -8.48
C GLY A 431 -14.80 -9.27 -8.64
N ASP A 432 -14.18 -8.50 -7.75
CA ASP A 432 -14.21 -7.04 -7.77
C ASP A 432 -13.30 -6.43 -8.85
N THR A 433 -12.37 -7.20 -9.42
CA THR A 433 -11.40 -6.74 -10.42
C THR A 433 -11.73 -7.16 -11.85
N VAL A 434 -12.99 -7.50 -12.14
CA VAL A 434 -13.46 -7.77 -13.52
C VAL A 434 -13.24 -6.55 -14.42
N THR A 435 -13.45 -5.34 -13.89
CA THR A 435 -13.18 -4.09 -14.60
C THR A 435 -12.21 -3.26 -13.77
N LEU A 436 -10.97 -3.21 -14.21
CA LEU A 436 -9.97 -2.32 -13.63
C LEU A 436 -10.18 -0.89 -14.12
N ARG A 437 -10.04 0.08 -13.21
CA ARG A 437 -9.87 1.48 -13.60
C ARG A 437 -8.60 1.66 -14.43
N PRO A 438 -8.51 2.71 -15.27
CA PRO A 438 -7.33 2.96 -16.09
C PRO A 438 -6.01 3.01 -15.30
N ASP A 439 -5.99 3.63 -14.12
CA ASP A 439 -4.81 3.71 -13.24
C ASP A 439 -4.38 2.32 -12.73
N GLN A 440 -5.35 1.49 -12.35
CA GLN A 440 -5.10 0.13 -11.88
C GLN A 440 -4.59 -0.77 -13.01
N LYS A 441 -5.18 -0.65 -14.21
CA LYS A 441 -4.74 -1.40 -15.39
C LYS A 441 -3.32 -1.02 -15.79
N ALA A 442 -2.99 0.28 -15.81
CA ALA A 442 -1.65 0.76 -16.11
C ALA A 442 -0.61 0.27 -15.08
N ARG A 443 -0.96 0.28 -13.78
CA ARG A 443 -0.11 -0.28 -12.72
C ARG A 443 0.08 -1.78 -12.88
N ALA A 444 -1.00 -2.53 -13.12
CA ALA A 444 -0.96 -3.98 -13.31
C ALA A 444 -0.10 -4.39 -14.52
N GLU A 445 -0.22 -3.69 -15.64
CA GLU A 445 0.58 -3.93 -16.85
C GLU A 445 2.07 -3.64 -16.60
N ARG A 446 2.39 -2.51 -15.96
CA ARG A 446 3.78 -2.17 -15.59
C ARG A 446 4.39 -3.22 -14.66
N LEU A 447 3.64 -3.63 -13.63
CA LEU A 447 4.09 -4.65 -12.69
C LEU A 447 4.31 -6.00 -13.39
N ARG A 448 3.40 -6.39 -14.28
CA ARG A 448 3.53 -7.61 -15.08
C ARG A 448 4.81 -7.59 -15.91
N GLN A 449 5.09 -6.49 -16.59
CA GLN A 449 6.31 -6.32 -17.39
C GLN A 449 7.56 -6.39 -16.51
N GLN A 450 7.56 -5.77 -15.33
CA GLN A 450 8.67 -5.84 -14.38
C GLN A 450 8.92 -7.27 -13.89
N VAL A 451 7.86 -7.99 -13.49
CA VAL A 451 7.95 -9.38 -13.02
C VAL A 451 8.50 -10.31 -14.11
N ILE A 452 8.00 -10.18 -15.34
CA ILE A 452 8.45 -10.99 -16.48
C ILE A 452 9.88 -10.62 -16.87
N GLY A 453 10.19 -9.33 -17.01
CA GLY A 453 11.50 -8.84 -17.42
C GLY A 453 12.62 -9.19 -16.43
N ALA A 454 12.31 -9.24 -15.13
CA ALA A 454 13.23 -9.70 -14.10
C ALA A 454 13.25 -11.24 -13.94
N GLY A 455 12.50 -11.98 -14.76
CA GLY A 455 12.46 -13.45 -14.70
C GLY A 455 11.86 -14.00 -13.39
N LEU A 456 11.08 -13.20 -12.67
CA LEU A 456 10.70 -13.54 -11.29
C LEU A 456 9.66 -14.67 -11.22
N THR A 457 9.86 -15.55 -10.25
CA THR A 457 9.02 -16.66 -9.81
C THR A 457 9.00 -16.70 -8.27
N LYS A 458 8.22 -17.59 -7.64
CA LYS A 458 8.15 -17.68 -6.17
C LYS A 458 9.50 -17.94 -5.49
N TYR A 459 10.37 -18.72 -6.13
CA TYR A 459 11.62 -19.20 -5.55
C TYR A 459 12.88 -18.62 -6.20
N ASN A 460 12.83 -18.13 -7.45
CA ASN A 460 13.95 -17.48 -8.17
C ASN A 460 15.30 -18.22 -8.00
N ALA A 461 15.28 -19.55 -8.16
CA ALA A 461 16.40 -20.42 -7.87
C ALA A 461 16.50 -21.55 -8.89
N GLY A 462 17.73 -21.97 -9.20
CA GLY A 462 18.05 -22.99 -10.19
C GLY A 462 19.04 -22.47 -11.23
N GLN A 463 19.48 -23.38 -12.10
CA GLN A 463 20.28 -23.07 -13.28
C GLN A 463 19.38 -22.69 -14.44
N THR A 464 19.90 -21.86 -15.34
CA THR A 464 19.23 -21.54 -16.61
C THR A 464 18.84 -22.83 -17.33
N ALA A 465 17.58 -22.90 -17.76
CA ALA A 465 17.09 -24.04 -18.53
C ALA A 465 17.88 -24.19 -19.84
N ALA A 466 18.45 -25.38 -20.06
CA ALA A 466 19.02 -25.75 -21.36
C ALA A 466 17.93 -25.67 -22.45
N GLU A 467 18.35 -25.42 -23.69
CA GLU A 467 17.43 -25.28 -24.82
C GLU A 467 16.53 -26.51 -24.97
N ILE A 468 15.24 -26.26 -25.18
CA ILE A 468 14.23 -27.29 -25.40
C ILE A 468 13.69 -27.17 -26.83
N THR A 469 14.13 -28.09 -27.69
CA THR A 469 13.73 -28.19 -29.09
C THR A 469 12.42 -28.96 -29.24
N GLY A 470 11.79 -28.83 -30.41
CA GLY A 470 10.52 -29.48 -30.74
C GLY A 470 9.29 -28.60 -30.53
N THR A 471 8.12 -29.13 -30.86
CA THR A 471 6.84 -28.42 -30.80
C THR A 471 5.95 -29.00 -29.71
N ARG A 472 5.04 -28.18 -29.16
CA ARG A 472 4.08 -28.56 -28.11
C ARG A 472 4.74 -29.11 -26.83
N ARG A 473 5.48 -28.24 -26.16
CA ARG A 473 6.23 -28.50 -24.93
C ARG A 473 5.33 -28.25 -23.72
N ILE A 474 5.02 -29.33 -23.00
CA ILE A 474 4.16 -29.32 -21.81
C ILE A 474 5.02 -29.44 -20.57
N LEU A 475 4.93 -28.45 -19.69
CA LEU A 475 5.55 -28.49 -18.37
C LEU A 475 4.59 -29.06 -17.33
N VAL A 476 5.05 -30.08 -16.62
CA VAL A 476 4.36 -30.67 -15.46
C VAL A 476 5.16 -30.34 -14.20
N PRO A 477 4.72 -29.36 -13.39
CA PRO A 477 5.39 -29.05 -12.13
C PRO A 477 5.01 -30.07 -11.06
N GLY A 478 6.01 -30.77 -10.53
CA GLY A 478 5.89 -31.56 -9.33
C GLY A 478 5.55 -30.69 -8.12
N GLN A 479 4.78 -31.26 -7.21
CA GLN A 479 4.29 -30.61 -6.00
C GLN A 479 4.61 -31.45 -4.77
N VAL A 480 4.55 -30.82 -3.60
CA VAL A 480 4.60 -31.54 -2.33
C VAL A 480 3.23 -32.15 -2.07
N GLU A 481 3.14 -33.48 -2.02
CA GLU A 481 1.84 -34.19 -2.01
C GLU A 481 1.05 -33.98 -0.70
N ASP A 482 1.72 -33.64 0.39
CA ASP A 482 1.10 -33.28 1.68
C ASP A 482 0.92 -31.76 1.87
N ASP A 483 1.07 -30.97 0.80
CA ASP A 483 0.80 -29.53 0.84
C ASP A 483 -0.68 -29.24 1.05
N ALA A 484 -1.01 -28.20 1.84
CA ALA A 484 -2.39 -27.84 2.14
C ALA A 484 -3.20 -27.54 0.87
N SER A 485 -2.59 -26.98 -0.17
CA SER A 485 -3.24 -26.76 -1.47
C SER A 485 -3.57 -28.06 -2.18
N ILE A 486 -2.77 -29.12 -2.05
CA ILE A 486 -3.09 -30.44 -2.61
C ILE A 486 -4.22 -31.08 -1.82
N LEU A 487 -4.10 -31.12 -0.50
CA LEU A 487 -5.08 -31.75 0.39
C LEU A 487 -6.49 -31.15 0.27
N THR A 488 -6.59 -29.88 -0.10
CA THR A 488 -7.88 -29.15 -0.17
C THR A 488 -8.38 -28.93 -1.59
N ALA A 489 -7.49 -28.84 -2.59
CA ALA A 489 -7.86 -28.42 -3.95
C ALA A 489 -7.50 -29.40 -5.07
N ALA A 490 -6.72 -30.47 -4.86
CA ALA A 490 -6.27 -31.33 -5.97
C ALA A 490 -7.38 -32.22 -6.56
N GLY A 491 -8.39 -32.59 -5.76
CA GLY A 491 -9.46 -33.49 -6.20
C GLY A 491 -8.97 -34.93 -6.41
N ASP A 492 -9.33 -35.53 -7.55
CA ASP A 492 -9.06 -36.95 -7.84
C ASP A 492 -7.58 -37.21 -8.15
N ILE A 493 -6.93 -36.30 -8.88
CA ILE A 493 -5.50 -36.38 -9.19
C ILE A 493 -4.74 -35.60 -8.13
N LYS A 494 -4.18 -36.32 -7.15
CA LYS A 494 -3.53 -35.75 -5.95
C LYS A 494 -2.10 -36.21 -5.71
N THR A 495 -1.50 -36.92 -6.66
CA THR A 495 -0.09 -37.35 -6.61
C THR A 495 0.64 -36.93 -7.88
N ASN A 496 1.95 -36.73 -7.79
CA ASN A 496 2.77 -36.33 -8.94
C ASN A 496 2.77 -37.42 -10.02
N LEU A 497 2.78 -38.70 -9.62
CA LEU A 497 2.67 -39.82 -10.54
C LEU A 497 1.33 -39.81 -11.29
N ALA A 498 0.20 -39.67 -10.58
CA ALA A 498 -1.12 -39.61 -11.21
C ALA A 498 -1.23 -38.43 -12.19
N LEU A 499 -0.66 -37.28 -11.83
CA LEU A 499 -0.60 -36.12 -12.72
C LEU A 499 0.20 -36.44 -14.00
N LEU A 500 1.42 -36.97 -13.88
CA LEU A 500 2.25 -37.32 -15.04
C LEU A 500 1.58 -38.34 -15.94
N THR A 501 1.01 -39.40 -15.36
CA THR A 501 0.30 -40.44 -16.12
C THR A 501 -0.91 -39.86 -16.86
N ALA A 502 -1.70 -38.99 -16.22
CA ALA A 502 -2.85 -38.35 -16.84
C ALA A 502 -2.44 -37.39 -17.97
N VAL A 503 -1.36 -36.61 -17.77
CA VAL A 503 -0.84 -35.70 -18.81
C VAL A 503 -0.32 -36.49 -20.01
N ARG A 504 0.45 -37.56 -19.81
CA ARG A 504 0.92 -38.43 -20.91
C ARG A 504 -0.24 -39.09 -21.65
N ARG A 505 -1.24 -39.60 -20.94
CA ARG A 505 -2.43 -40.19 -21.56
C ARG A 505 -3.21 -39.18 -22.41
N ALA A 506 -3.35 -37.94 -21.93
CA ALA A 506 -4.05 -36.89 -22.66
C ALA A 506 -3.24 -36.29 -23.82
N ASN A 507 -1.90 -36.43 -23.78
CA ASN A 507 -1.00 -35.85 -24.76
C ASN A 507 0.09 -36.86 -25.18
N PRO A 508 -0.25 -37.91 -25.96
CA PRO A 508 0.69 -38.96 -26.33
C PRO A 508 1.92 -38.43 -27.08
N ASP A 509 1.70 -37.50 -28.02
CA ASP A 509 2.74 -37.01 -28.95
C ASP A 509 3.44 -35.73 -28.48
N ALA A 510 3.06 -35.18 -27.31
CA ALA A 510 3.66 -33.96 -26.80
C ALA A 510 5.00 -34.23 -26.08
N ILE A 511 5.84 -33.20 -26.05
CA ILE A 511 7.07 -33.22 -25.25
C ILE A 511 6.71 -32.87 -23.80
N ILE A 512 6.72 -33.86 -22.92
CA ILE A 512 6.41 -33.72 -21.50
C ILE A 512 7.69 -33.52 -20.70
N LEU A 513 7.76 -32.36 -20.07
CA LEU A 513 8.86 -31.91 -19.22
C LEU A 513 8.40 -31.98 -17.77
N TYR A 514 8.92 -32.93 -17.00
CA TYR A 514 8.63 -33.01 -15.57
C TYR A 514 9.63 -32.16 -14.80
N LYS A 515 9.15 -31.18 -14.04
CA LYS A 515 10.00 -30.41 -13.11
C LYS A 515 9.65 -30.79 -11.68
N PRO A 516 10.45 -31.59 -10.97
CA PRO A 516 10.16 -31.93 -9.58
C PRO A 516 10.15 -30.70 -8.67
N HIS A 517 9.41 -30.78 -7.56
CA HIS A 517 9.41 -29.70 -6.57
C HIS A 517 10.78 -29.66 -5.87
N PRO A 518 11.40 -28.48 -5.66
CA PRO A 518 12.73 -28.38 -5.05
C PRO A 518 12.84 -29.02 -3.67
N ASP A 519 11.80 -28.93 -2.82
CA ASP A 519 11.81 -29.61 -1.51
C ASP A 519 11.70 -31.15 -1.62
N VAL A 520 11.13 -31.66 -2.72
CA VAL A 520 11.07 -33.09 -3.03
C VAL A 520 12.42 -33.56 -3.58
N GLU A 521 13.06 -32.77 -4.46
CA GLU A 521 14.43 -33.02 -4.93
C GLU A 521 15.42 -33.09 -3.77
N ALA A 522 15.27 -32.20 -2.79
CA ALA A 522 16.07 -32.17 -1.57
C ALA A 522 15.73 -33.30 -0.58
N ARG A 523 14.76 -34.17 -0.88
CA ARG A 523 14.26 -35.26 -0.02
C ARG A 523 13.74 -34.77 1.34
N LEU A 524 13.18 -33.57 1.38
CA LEU A 524 12.62 -32.96 2.60
C LEU A 524 11.11 -33.19 2.74
N ARG A 525 10.43 -33.56 1.65
CA ARG A 525 8.97 -33.65 1.56
C ARG A 525 8.52 -34.81 0.64
N LEU A 526 7.26 -35.22 0.80
CA LEU A 526 6.62 -36.28 0.00
C LEU A 526 6.32 -35.79 -1.42
N GLY A 527 6.38 -36.72 -2.38
CA GLY A 527 6.09 -36.46 -3.80
C GLY A 527 7.16 -36.93 -4.79
N ALA A 528 8.17 -37.69 -4.34
CA ALA A 528 9.14 -38.27 -5.25
C ALA A 528 8.44 -39.31 -6.14
N VAL A 529 8.68 -39.24 -7.45
CA VAL A 529 8.17 -40.22 -8.42
C VAL A 529 9.33 -41.15 -8.78
N PRO A 530 9.15 -42.48 -8.77
CA PRO A 530 10.20 -43.42 -9.15
C PRO A 530 10.73 -43.17 -10.56
N ASP A 531 12.04 -43.35 -10.78
CA ASP A 531 12.71 -43.08 -12.07
C ASP A 531 12.11 -43.90 -13.23
N ARG A 532 11.67 -45.13 -12.95
CA ARG A 532 10.99 -45.97 -13.95
C ARG A 532 9.70 -45.32 -14.45
N ASP A 533 8.91 -44.76 -13.53
CA ASP A 533 7.60 -44.20 -13.86
C ASP A 533 7.72 -42.81 -14.49
N THR A 534 8.72 -42.02 -14.08
CA THR A 534 9.05 -40.75 -14.74
C THR A 534 9.52 -40.99 -16.16
N ALA A 535 10.42 -41.96 -16.41
CA ALA A 535 10.88 -42.30 -17.75
C ALA A 535 9.75 -42.81 -18.66
N ALA A 536 8.73 -43.45 -18.10
CA ALA A 536 7.57 -43.92 -18.86
C ALA A 536 6.59 -42.78 -19.23
N SER A 537 6.58 -41.68 -18.47
CA SER A 537 5.55 -40.63 -18.60
C SER A 537 6.10 -39.28 -19.07
N ALA A 538 7.38 -38.98 -18.86
CA ALA A 538 8.04 -37.71 -19.18
C ALA A 538 9.24 -37.92 -20.10
N ASP A 539 9.40 -37.05 -21.10
CA ASP A 539 10.54 -37.09 -22.03
C ASP A 539 11.81 -36.54 -21.38
N ARG A 540 11.67 -35.56 -20.47
CA ARG A 540 12.79 -34.97 -19.72
C ARG A 540 12.40 -34.65 -18.29
N VAL A 541 13.29 -34.95 -17.35
CA VAL A 541 13.20 -34.51 -15.95
C VAL A 541 14.12 -33.32 -15.72
N LEU A 542 13.57 -32.19 -15.31
CA LEU A 542 14.24 -30.89 -15.21
C LEU A 542 14.62 -30.54 -13.77
N THR A 543 15.59 -31.27 -13.23
CA THR A 543 16.10 -31.05 -11.87
C THR A 543 16.90 -29.76 -11.76
N ASN A 544 16.85 -29.06 -10.62
CA ASN A 544 17.62 -27.84 -10.36
C ASN A 544 17.52 -26.75 -11.46
N THR A 545 16.43 -26.76 -12.24
CA THR A 545 16.20 -25.81 -13.34
C THR A 545 15.39 -24.61 -12.85
N ASP A 546 15.78 -23.40 -13.22
CA ASP A 546 15.05 -22.18 -12.89
C ASP A 546 13.70 -22.14 -13.65
N PRO A 547 12.55 -22.10 -12.94
CA PRO A 547 11.25 -22.02 -13.60
C PRO A 547 11.08 -20.75 -14.43
N GLY A 548 11.75 -19.64 -14.09
CA GLY A 548 11.64 -18.37 -14.82
C GLY A 548 12.10 -18.51 -16.28
N THR A 549 13.31 -19.04 -16.47
CA THR A 549 13.87 -19.35 -17.79
C THR A 549 13.16 -20.51 -18.49
N LEU A 550 12.64 -21.48 -17.74
CA LEU A 550 11.88 -22.59 -18.32
C LEU A 550 10.55 -22.14 -18.93
N LEU A 551 9.84 -21.24 -18.26
CA LEU A 551 8.54 -20.75 -18.74
C LEU A 551 8.64 -19.99 -20.07
N THR A 552 9.81 -19.51 -20.49
CA THR A 552 9.97 -18.87 -21.82
C THR A 552 10.03 -19.90 -22.95
N GLN A 553 10.42 -21.14 -22.63
CA GLN A 553 10.68 -22.22 -23.59
C GLN A 553 9.55 -23.25 -23.70
N ILE A 554 8.44 -23.06 -23.00
CA ILE A 554 7.30 -24.00 -23.00
C ILE A 554 6.07 -23.39 -23.66
N ASP A 555 5.13 -24.23 -24.05
CA ASP A 555 3.88 -23.82 -24.69
C ASP A 555 2.71 -23.90 -23.69
N GLU A 556 2.69 -24.95 -22.85
CA GLU A 556 1.62 -25.20 -21.90
C GLU A 556 2.15 -25.64 -20.53
N VAL A 557 1.37 -25.36 -19.48
CA VAL A 557 1.59 -25.90 -18.13
C VAL A 557 0.38 -26.73 -17.70
N TRP A 558 0.61 -27.97 -17.28
CA TRP A 558 -0.42 -28.87 -16.78
C TRP A 558 -0.14 -29.19 -15.31
N THR A 559 -1.02 -28.79 -14.40
CA THR A 559 -0.77 -28.85 -12.96
C THR A 559 -2.00 -29.29 -12.16
N MET A 560 -1.80 -29.73 -10.90
CA MET A 560 -2.90 -29.87 -9.95
C MET A 560 -3.26 -28.50 -9.40
N THR A 561 -2.37 -27.91 -8.59
CA THR A 561 -2.63 -26.66 -7.85
C THR A 561 -1.42 -25.72 -7.75
N SER A 562 -0.34 -26.01 -8.50
CA SER A 562 0.94 -25.31 -8.34
C SER A 562 0.81 -23.82 -8.64
N LEU A 563 1.53 -22.97 -7.89
CA LEU A 563 1.62 -21.55 -8.23
C LEU A 563 2.24 -21.34 -9.63
N LEU A 564 3.03 -22.30 -10.13
CA LEU A 564 3.64 -22.20 -11.46
C LEU A 564 2.59 -22.09 -12.58
N GLY A 565 1.38 -22.60 -12.38
CA GLY A 565 0.27 -22.37 -13.31
C GLY A 565 -0.12 -20.88 -13.39
N PHE A 566 -0.20 -20.17 -12.26
CA PHE A 566 -0.43 -18.72 -12.28
C PHE A 566 0.74 -17.97 -12.94
N GLU A 567 1.99 -18.33 -12.63
CA GLU A 567 3.18 -17.71 -13.23
C GLU A 567 3.25 -17.91 -14.75
N ALA A 568 2.69 -19.02 -15.24
CA ALA A 568 2.54 -19.32 -16.66
C ALA A 568 1.44 -18.46 -17.31
N LEU A 569 0.30 -18.26 -16.64
CA LEU A 569 -0.73 -17.32 -17.09
C LEU A 569 -0.17 -15.92 -17.28
N LEU A 570 0.64 -15.42 -16.32
CA LEU A 570 1.26 -14.10 -16.44
C LEU A 570 2.10 -13.95 -17.72
N ARG A 571 2.69 -15.05 -18.21
CA ARG A 571 3.50 -15.14 -19.42
C ARG A 571 2.71 -15.57 -20.66
N ASN A 572 1.38 -15.45 -20.64
CA ASN A 572 0.48 -15.83 -21.72
C ASN A 572 0.62 -17.30 -22.16
N LYS A 573 0.95 -18.21 -21.25
CA LYS A 573 1.00 -19.64 -21.55
C LYS A 573 -0.36 -20.28 -21.31
N ARG A 574 -0.68 -21.31 -22.09
CA ARG A 574 -1.88 -22.11 -21.85
C ARG A 574 -1.70 -22.89 -20.54
N VAL A 575 -2.72 -22.89 -19.70
CA VAL A 575 -2.66 -23.58 -18.40
C VAL A 575 -3.86 -24.51 -18.27
N VAL A 576 -3.57 -25.77 -17.93
CA VAL A 576 -4.54 -26.83 -17.67
C VAL A 576 -4.44 -27.24 -16.21
N THR A 577 -5.57 -27.26 -15.51
CA THR A 577 -5.61 -27.59 -14.07
C THR A 577 -6.49 -28.80 -13.79
N TYR A 578 -5.90 -29.82 -13.15
CA TYR A 578 -6.65 -30.97 -12.62
C TYR A 578 -7.25 -30.72 -11.25
N GLY A 579 -6.69 -29.77 -10.49
CA GLY A 579 -7.26 -29.29 -9.23
C GLY A 579 -8.05 -27.99 -9.39
N ALA A 580 -8.35 -27.36 -8.27
CA ALA A 580 -9.04 -26.07 -8.15
C ALA A 580 -8.17 -25.00 -7.45
N PRO A 581 -6.96 -24.67 -7.95
CA PRO A 581 -6.15 -23.59 -7.39
C PRO A 581 -6.88 -22.24 -7.46
N PHE A 582 -6.37 -21.23 -6.76
CA PHE A 582 -7.04 -19.92 -6.65
C PHE A 582 -7.31 -19.24 -8.01
N TYR A 583 -6.53 -19.55 -9.04
CA TYR A 583 -6.63 -18.99 -10.39
C TYR A 583 -7.48 -19.84 -11.36
N ALA A 584 -8.02 -20.98 -10.92
CA ALA A 584 -8.93 -21.83 -11.70
C ALA A 584 -10.39 -21.38 -11.57
N GLY A 585 -11.22 -21.62 -12.59
CA GLY A 585 -12.66 -21.30 -12.60
C GLY A 585 -13.01 -19.87 -13.03
N TRP A 586 -12.03 -19.05 -13.41
CA TRP A 586 -12.24 -17.64 -13.80
C TRP A 586 -12.26 -17.43 -15.32
N GLY A 587 -12.13 -18.49 -16.12
CA GLY A 587 -12.11 -18.43 -17.59
C GLY A 587 -10.72 -18.16 -18.21
N LEU A 588 -9.66 -18.14 -17.40
CA LEU A 588 -8.27 -17.96 -17.86
C LEU A 588 -7.50 -19.28 -17.98
N THR A 589 -8.09 -20.38 -17.50
CA THR A 589 -7.52 -21.73 -17.47
C THR A 589 -8.45 -22.72 -18.16
N HIS A 590 -7.87 -23.82 -18.63
CA HIS A 590 -8.65 -25.01 -18.99
C HIS A 590 -8.77 -25.90 -17.75
N ASP A 591 -9.92 -25.83 -17.08
CA ASP A 591 -10.17 -26.53 -15.83
C ASP A 591 -10.68 -27.95 -16.11
N LEU A 592 -9.82 -28.97 -15.91
CA LEU A 592 -10.22 -30.39 -15.91
C LEU A 592 -10.70 -30.85 -14.53
N GLY A 593 -10.29 -30.13 -13.48
CA GLY A 593 -10.81 -30.30 -12.12
C GLY A 593 -12.22 -29.73 -11.96
N ARG A 594 -12.66 -29.61 -10.70
CA ARG A 594 -13.95 -29.01 -10.34
C ARG A 594 -13.75 -27.72 -9.53
N PRO A 595 -13.45 -26.58 -10.17
CA PRO A 595 -13.45 -25.29 -9.47
C PRO A 595 -14.81 -25.01 -8.81
N PRO A 596 -14.83 -24.22 -7.72
CA PRO A 596 -16.09 -23.85 -7.08
C PRO A 596 -17.07 -23.17 -8.04
N THR A 597 -18.33 -23.60 -8.02
CA THR A 597 -19.41 -23.02 -8.84
C THR A 597 -19.66 -21.54 -8.57
N ARG A 598 -19.25 -21.03 -7.39
CA ARG A 598 -19.29 -19.61 -7.03
C ARG A 598 -18.31 -18.72 -7.79
N ARG A 599 -17.33 -19.27 -8.50
CA ARG A 599 -16.37 -18.50 -9.34
C ARG A 599 -17.00 -18.17 -10.69
N VAL A 600 -17.95 -17.24 -10.67
CA VAL A 600 -18.73 -16.84 -11.85
C VAL A 600 -18.15 -15.65 -12.59
N ALA A 601 -17.36 -14.82 -11.92
CA ALA A 601 -16.74 -13.64 -12.52
C ALA A 601 -15.73 -14.03 -13.62
N ARG A 602 -15.49 -13.12 -14.56
CA ARG A 602 -14.58 -13.32 -15.70
C ARG A 602 -13.58 -12.15 -15.82
N PRO A 603 -12.63 -12.04 -14.88
CA PRO A 603 -11.57 -11.05 -14.98
C PRO A 603 -10.65 -11.36 -16.16
N ASP A 604 -10.07 -10.32 -16.75
CA ASP A 604 -8.92 -10.50 -17.64
C ASP A 604 -7.65 -10.84 -16.83
N LEU A 605 -6.56 -11.15 -17.53
CA LEU A 605 -5.29 -11.50 -16.88
C LEU A 605 -4.76 -10.38 -15.97
N LEU A 606 -4.99 -9.12 -16.32
CA LEU A 606 -4.54 -7.98 -15.52
C LEU A 606 -5.41 -7.82 -14.27
N GLY A 607 -6.71 -8.06 -14.35
CA GLY A 607 -7.64 -8.11 -13.22
C GLY A 607 -7.24 -9.21 -12.22
N LEU A 608 -6.91 -10.41 -12.71
CA LEU A 608 -6.39 -11.49 -11.86
C LEU A 608 -5.04 -11.12 -11.22
N LEU A 609 -4.12 -10.54 -11.99
CA LEU A 609 -2.82 -10.08 -11.48
C LEU A 609 -2.99 -8.99 -10.42
N TYR A 610 -3.86 -8.01 -10.64
CA TYR A 610 -4.11 -6.92 -9.70
C TYR A 610 -4.64 -7.47 -8.37
N ALA A 611 -5.66 -8.34 -8.42
CA ALA A 611 -6.18 -8.98 -7.21
C ALA A 611 -5.09 -9.78 -6.48
N THR A 612 -4.30 -10.55 -7.23
CA THR A 612 -3.35 -11.52 -6.68
C THR A 612 -2.05 -10.89 -6.18
N LEU A 613 -1.49 -9.89 -6.87
CA LEU A 613 -0.18 -9.31 -6.57
C LEU A 613 -0.22 -7.88 -6.01
N ILE A 614 -1.33 -7.14 -6.15
CA ILE A 614 -1.43 -5.76 -5.67
C ILE A 614 -2.37 -5.69 -4.47
N ALA A 615 -3.61 -6.18 -4.64
CA ALA A 615 -4.67 -6.00 -3.63
C ALA A 615 -4.57 -6.99 -2.48
N TYR A 616 -4.34 -8.28 -2.75
CA TYR A 616 -4.45 -9.31 -1.72
C TYR A 616 -3.24 -9.37 -0.76
N PRO A 617 -1.99 -9.48 -1.22
CA PRO A 617 -0.85 -9.66 -0.33
C PRO A 617 -0.41 -8.36 0.33
N ARG A 618 0.27 -8.49 1.45
CA ARG A 618 1.01 -7.42 2.11
C ARG A 618 2.49 -7.62 1.85
N TYR A 619 3.19 -6.53 1.53
CA TYR A 619 4.62 -6.54 1.25
C TYR A 619 5.40 -5.78 2.31
N PHE A 620 6.64 -6.22 2.54
CA PHE A 620 7.54 -5.65 3.53
C PHE A 620 8.93 -5.49 2.93
N ASP A 621 9.47 -4.27 3.01
CA ASP A 621 10.82 -3.99 2.55
C ASP A 621 11.81 -4.30 3.69
N PRO A 622 12.73 -5.26 3.51
CA PRO A 622 13.69 -5.66 4.53
C PRO A 622 14.73 -4.56 4.82
N VAL A 623 14.93 -3.62 3.89
CA VAL A 623 15.90 -2.52 4.02
C VAL A 623 15.34 -1.43 4.92
N THR A 624 14.19 -0.85 4.57
CA THR A 624 13.56 0.21 5.35
C THR A 624 12.82 -0.32 6.58
N ARG A 625 12.48 -1.61 6.60
CA ARG A 625 11.63 -2.27 7.61
C ARG A 625 10.23 -1.67 7.68
N LEU A 626 9.69 -1.26 6.53
CA LEU A 626 8.36 -0.67 6.38
C LEU A 626 7.48 -1.55 5.47
N PRO A 627 6.15 -1.56 5.67
CA PRO A 627 5.21 -1.98 4.64
C PRO A 627 5.49 -1.20 3.37
N CYS A 628 5.49 -1.87 2.23
CA CYS A 628 5.84 -1.28 0.93
C CYS A 628 4.88 -1.76 -0.15
N PRO A 629 4.86 -1.10 -1.32
CA PRO A 629 4.16 -1.62 -2.48
C PRO A 629 4.96 -2.74 -3.15
N VAL A 630 4.28 -3.59 -3.94
CA VAL A 630 4.87 -4.80 -4.56
C VAL A 630 6.06 -4.50 -5.47
N GLU A 631 6.04 -3.35 -6.13
CA GLU A 631 7.09 -2.86 -7.02
C GLU A 631 8.44 -2.76 -6.28
N VAL A 632 8.41 -2.37 -5.00
CA VAL A 632 9.64 -2.33 -4.18
C VAL A 632 10.17 -3.74 -3.96
N VAL A 633 9.30 -4.73 -3.71
CA VAL A 633 9.73 -6.12 -3.53
C VAL A 633 10.28 -6.71 -4.83
N VAL A 634 9.69 -6.38 -5.97
CA VAL A 634 10.23 -6.76 -7.28
C VAL A 634 11.66 -6.20 -7.47
N ASP A 635 11.89 -4.93 -7.16
CA ASP A 635 13.22 -4.32 -7.23
C ASP A 635 14.20 -5.00 -6.26
N ARG A 636 13.79 -5.27 -5.01
CA ARG A 636 14.65 -5.98 -4.04
C ARG A 636 15.01 -7.38 -4.52
N LEU A 637 14.06 -8.11 -5.12
CA LEU A 637 14.31 -9.43 -5.66
C LEU A 637 15.24 -9.38 -6.88
N ASN A 638 15.17 -8.32 -7.69
CA ASN A 638 16.03 -8.14 -8.85
C ASN A 638 17.47 -7.73 -8.45
N GLU A 639 17.60 -6.76 -7.54
CA GLU A 639 18.87 -6.20 -7.05
C GLU A 639 19.65 -7.16 -6.14
N SER A 640 18.96 -8.04 -5.42
CA SER A 640 19.61 -9.00 -4.52
C SER A 640 20.42 -10.00 -5.34
N ALA A 641 21.75 -10.00 -5.18
CA ALA A 641 22.60 -11.09 -5.67
C ALA A 641 22.06 -12.45 -5.19
N PRO A 642 22.29 -13.57 -5.92
CA PRO A 642 21.82 -14.88 -5.52
C PRO A 642 22.21 -15.14 -4.06
N ALA A 643 21.23 -15.48 -3.21
CA ALA A 643 21.46 -15.69 -1.79
C ALA A 643 22.57 -16.73 -1.61
N ARG A 644 23.76 -16.31 -1.18
CA ARG A 644 24.82 -17.24 -0.76
C ARG A 644 24.23 -18.04 0.39
N HIS A 645 24.17 -19.36 0.23
CA HIS A 645 23.66 -20.26 1.26
C HIS A 645 24.40 -20.02 2.58
N SER A 646 23.76 -19.37 3.55
CA SER A 646 24.32 -19.28 4.89
C SER A 646 24.44 -20.70 5.46
N PRO A 647 25.65 -21.19 5.78
CA PRO A 647 25.82 -22.54 6.35
C PRO A 647 25.04 -22.71 7.65
N ILE A 648 24.83 -21.60 8.39
CA ILE A 648 24.01 -21.56 9.62
C ILE A 648 22.53 -21.83 9.31
N ASN A 649 21.97 -21.19 8.27
CA ASN A 649 20.57 -21.41 7.89
C ASN A 649 20.35 -22.83 7.34
N ARG A 650 21.34 -23.41 6.66
CA ARG A 650 21.30 -24.80 6.17
C ARG A 650 21.36 -25.81 7.32
N ALA A 651 22.18 -25.55 8.35
CA ALA A 651 22.24 -26.36 9.56
C ALA A 651 20.93 -26.29 10.37
N LEU A 652 20.38 -25.08 10.56
CA LEU A 652 19.10 -24.85 11.23
C LEU A 652 17.92 -25.49 10.48
N SER A 653 17.92 -25.42 9.14
CA SER A 653 16.93 -26.09 8.29
C SER A 653 16.97 -27.60 8.41
N LYS A 654 18.17 -28.20 8.37
CA LYS A 654 18.35 -29.65 8.57
C LYS A 654 17.95 -30.09 9.99
N LEU A 655 18.33 -29.33 11.01
CA LEU A 655 17.90 -29.56 12.39
C LEU A 655 16.37 -29.45 12.53
N GLN A 656 15.74 -28.49 11.85
CA GLN A 656 14.29 -28.38 11.84
C GLN A 656 13.60 -29.55 11.11
N GLY A 657 14.14 -30.02 9.99
CA GLY A 657 13.65 -31.21 9.29
C GLY A 657 13.78 -32.49 10.13
N LEU A 658 14.91 -32.65 10.82
CA LEU A 658 15.15 -33.76 11.74
C LEU A 658 14.26 -33.69 12.98
N CYS A 659 14.01 -32.49 13.54
CA CYS A 659 13.15 -32.28 14.70
C CYS A 659 11.66 -32.18 14.37
N ALA A 660 11.26 -32.05 13.10
CA ALA A 660 9.86 -32.13 12.68
C ALA A 660 9.25 -33.52 12.99
N SER A 661 10.09 -34.57 13.05
CA SER A 661 9.72 -35.89 13.56
C SER A 661 9.44 -35.92 15.08
N ARG A 662 9.80 -34.87 15.82
CA ARG A 662 9.59 -34.70 17.28
C ARG A 662 8.72 -33.46 17.56
N ALA A 663 7.55 -33.40 16.93
CA ALA A 663 6.61 -32.27 16.92
C ALA A 663 6.17 -31.74 18.31
N ALA A 664 6.43 -32.46 19.41
CA ALA A 664 6.06 -32.04 20.76
C ALA A 664 6.98 -30.98 21.39
N PHE A 665 8.25 -30.87 20.96
CA PHE A 665 9.24 -29.98 21.62
C PHE A 665 9.47 -28.64 20.91
N TRP A 666 8.88 -28.42 19.72
CA TRP A 666 9.08 -27.22 18.89
C TRP A 666 7.79 -26.46 18.53
N ARG A 667 6.66 -26.77 19.19
CA ARG A 667 5.37 -26.07 19.05
C ARG A 667 5.25 -24.90 20.02
#